data_AF-A0A4R4ZYE7-F1
#
_entry.id   AF-A0A4R4ZYE7-F1
#
_cell.length_a   1.000
_cell.length_b   1.000
_cell.length_c   1.000
_cell.angle_alpha   90.00
_cell.angle_beta   90.00
_cell.angle_gamma   90.00
#
_symmetry.space_group_name_H-M   'P 1'
#
loop_
_entity.id
_entity.type
_entity.pdbx_description
1 polymer ?
#
loop_
_entity_poly.entity_id
_entity_poly.type
_entity_poly.pdbx_seq_one_letter_code
_entity_poly.pdbx_strand_id
1 'polypeptide(L)'
;MDLLHLVDVPGAGPDVQAALDRRAHRQPDRLDQVGQHRVARRPGDGQVERGVQLGVADRVVHRRAHLVDQLAQRGDVVGGGPVRGQPGRLGLDAAADLQQLDRRDVLQPGGEVDVGGQRRRGQRPDHRADPIDDLDDALDLQRAQRLAHDGAADAELRRQLGLWRERLADADPALLDVGEQRLDDQIGQALPLHAAGTPFDHERKHSRQAIGQLDSSTCSRADCRTNGNRREEGSVRIRSVSTAVVAANFDWTIVQIETDDGLVGWGECFFAPGMTSIVTELAELLIGHDPRDVNRLTNRLYAAGSGAGSAGGILLNAISGIDGALWDLTARAHGAPLWRLLGGRFHDSVRVYADCHGSSALMSLGPLLQLRPSGRMLFDPGAETEPLDLDLVAENAAAAVALGFDAVKFDVDVPGLVPVSAGGRRLQPSALDLLVKLIAAIKRGTAGAAEIALDCHWRYDLPTARAIAERCADAGLLWLEDPLAVENGDGLRELARSTSVPLATGENLYRWAGFAPLLRDQAVAVVTPDLGKVGGLAEARLIGQTADAAGLAVAPHNIAGPVGTAFAAQVSATLPNLLALEYHAMSVPFFDELIGGGPLIEGGRIAMTERPGIGVEVDVDAVRRHAKPGEPVFGDG
;
A
#
# COMPACT_ATOMS: atom_id res chain seq x y z
N MET A 1 5.45 -25.84 32.72
CA MET A 1 4.17 -26.24 33.36
C MET A 1 3.08 -25.44 32.70
N ASP A 2 2.20 -26.14 32.00
CA ASP A 2 1.87 -25.74 30.63
C ASP A 2 0.36 -25.78 30.42
N LEU A 3 -0.18 -24.71 29.82
CA LEU A 3 -1.57 -24.63 29.37
C LEU A 3 -1.65 -23.91 28.02
N LEU A 4 -1.11 -24.55 26.99
CA LEU A 4 -1.58 -24.33 25.63
C LEU A 4 -3.00 -24.92 25.53
N HIS A 5 -4.00 -24.09 25.76
CA HIS A 5 -5.38 -24.46 25.47
C HIS A 5 -5.59 -24.45 23.95
N LEU A 6 -5.86 -25.64 23.39
CA LEU A 6 -6.43 -25.75 22.05
C LEU A 6 -7.78 -25.02 22.04
N VAL A 7 -7.97 -24.13 21.08
CA VAL A 7 -9.22 -23.41 20.86
C VAL A 7 -10.03 -24.18 19.82
N ASP A 8 -11.14 -24.79 20.25
CA ASP A 8 -12.16 -25.30 19.33
C ASP A 8 -12.74 -24.12 18.52
N VAL A 9 -12.59 -24.14 17.20
CA VAL A 9 -13.18 -23.11 16.31
C VAL A 9 -14.65 -23.49 16.05
N PRO A 10 -15.65 -22.73 16.55
CA PRO A 10 -17.05 -23.16 16.45
C PRO A 10 -17.53 -23.21 15.00
N GLY A 11 -17.82 -24.42 14.51
CA GLY A 11 -18.26 -24.66 13.13
C GLY A 11 -17.17 -25.18 12.18
N ALA A 12 -15.92 -25.31 12.62
CA ALA A 12 -14.89 -25.96 11.82
C ALA A 12 -15.23 -27.46 11.58
N GLY A 13 -15.15 -27.89 10.32
CA GLY A 13 -15.23 -29.31 9.97
C GLY A 13 -14.02 -30.09 10.52
N PRO A 14 -14.13 -31.42 10.71
CA PRO A 14 -13.07 -32.23 11.32
C PRO A 14 -11.76 -32.15 10.52
N ASP A 15 -11.82 -32.03 9.19
CA ASP A 15 -10.63 -31.88 8.33
C ASP A 15 -9.96 -30.49 8.47
N VAL A 16 -10.75 -29.45 8.80
CA VAL A 16 -10.27 -28.09 9.04
C VAL A 16 -9.59 -28.00 10.41
N GLN A 17 -10.22 -28.54 11.47
CA GLN A 17 -9.59 -28.63 12.78
C GLN A 17 -8.29 -29.45 12.68
N ALA A 18 -8.31 -30.59 11.99
CA ALA A 18 -7.11 -31.40 11.79
C ALA A 18 -6.02 -30.68 10.97
N ALA A 19 -6.34 -29.70 10.12
CA ALA A 19 -5.36 -28.86 9.44
C ALA A 19 -4.73 -27.83 10.39
N LEU A 20 -5.54 -27.17 11.22
CA LEU A 20 -5.08 -26.25 12.27
C LEU A 20 -4.20 -26.98 13.32
N ASP A 21 -4.61 -28.17 13.74
CA ASP A 21 -3.85 -29.02 14.67
C ASP A 21 -2.49 -29.44 14.06
N ARG A 22 -2.47 -29.83 12.77
CA ARG A 22 -1.22 -30.15 12.04
C ARG A 22 -0.28 -28.95 11.95
N ARG A 23 -0.81 -27.72 11.85
CA ARG A 23 -0.02 -26.47 11.86
C ARG A 23 0.64 -26.23 13.22
N ALA A 24 -0.10 -26.43 14.32
CA ALA A 24 0.44 -26.31 15.68
C ALA A 24 1.56 -27.32 15.96
N HIS A 25 1.38 -28.58 15.57
CA HIS A 25 2.33 -29.68 15.82
C HIS A 25 3.63 -29.64 14.96
N ARG A 26 3.81 -28.64 14.08
CA ARG A 26 5.05 -28.46 13.29
C ARG A 26 6.03 -27.45 13.90
N GLN A 27 5.77 -26.87 15.08
CA GLN A 27 6.77 -26.10 15.81
C GLN A 27 7.81 -27.05 16.46
N PRO A 28 9.13 -26.88 16.20
CA PRO A 28 10.15 -27.73 16.82
C PRO A 28 10.55 -27.24 18.22
N ASP A 29 10.34 -28.07 19.23
CA ASP A 29 10.74 -27.81 20.63
C ASP A 29 12.25 -27.56 20.79
N ARG A 30 12.68 -26.30 20.78
CA ARG A 30 14.06 -25.85 21.07
C ARG A 30 14.14 -24.49 21.76
N LEU A 31 13.43 -24.31 22.88
CA LEU A 31 13.65 -23.16 23.77
C LEU A 31 14.78 -23.35 24.80
N ASP A 32 15.24 -24.58 25.05
CA ASP A 32 16.32 -24.89 26.00
C ASP A 32 17.64 -25.31 25.30
N GLN A 33 18.37 -24.36 24.71
CA GLN A 33 19.85 -24.40 24.58
C GLN A 33 20.52 -23.11 24.04
N VAL A 34 20.33 -21.96 24.70
CA VAL A 34 21.21 -20.79 24.50
C VAL A 34 22.54 -21.02 25.23
N GLY A 35 23.36 -21.93 24.69
CA GLY A 35 24.53 -22.50 25.36
C GLY A 35 25.83 -22.41 24.54
N GLN A 36 26.54 -21.29 24.65
CA GLN A 36 27.97 -21.13 24.30
C GLN A 36 28.40 -21.44 22.84
N HIS A 37 28.37 -20.42 21.97
CA HIS A 37 29.35 -20.33 20.87
C HIS A 37 30.28 -19.12 21.05
N ARG A 38 31.57 -19.34 20.79
CA ARG A 38 32.66 -18.40 21.12
C ARG A 38 32.84 -17.32 20.06
N VAL A 39 32.95 -16.07 20.51
CA VAL A 39 33.51 -14.98 19.68
C VAL A 39 35.00 -15.22 19.46
N ALA A 40 35.42 -15.43 18.22
CA ALA A 40 36.82 -15.55 17.84
C ALA A 40 37.48 -14.17 17.73
N ARG A 41 37.99 -13.61 18.85
CA ARG A 41 38.83 -12.41 18.82
C ARG A 41 40.25 -12.75 18.34
N ARG A 42 40.79 -11.92 17.44
CA ARG A 42 42.23 -11.91 17.09
C ARG A 42 43.06 -11.33 18.26
N PRO A 43 44.34 -11.71 18.41
CA PRO A 43 45.14 -11.34 19.58
C PRO A 43 45.64 -9.89 19.53
N GLY A 44 45.80 -9.31 20.73
CA GLY A 44 46.46 -8.05 21.02
C GLY A 44 46.74 -7.99 22.53
N ASP A 45 47.94 -7.56 22.92
CA ASP A 45 48.52 -7.81 24.25
C ASP A 45 47.86 -7.04 25.41
N GLY A 46 47.95 -7.57 26.64
CA GLY A 46 47.63 -6.83 27.87
C GLY A 46 47.21 -7.70 29.07
N GLN A 47 48.08 -7.77 30.09
CA GLN A 47 47.85 -8.40 31.40
C GLN A 47 46.62 -7.79 32.12
N VAL A 48 45.91 -8.41 33.07
CA VAL A 48 46.35 -8.91 34.40
C VAL A 48 45.36 -9.96 34.98
N GLU A 49 45.84 -10.70 35.99
CA GLU A 49 45.20 -11.62 36.97
C GLU A 49 43.80 -11.18 37.54
N ARG A 50 43.00 -11.98 38.30
CA ARG A 50 43.32 -13.06 39.27
C ARG A 50 42.05 -13.89 39.67
N GLY A 51 42.21 -15.16 40.08
CA GLY A 51 41.16 -16.03 40.72
C GLY A 51 40.66 -17.20 39.83
N VAL A 52 40.83 -18.50 40.15
CA VAL A 52 40.33 -19.33 41.29
C VAL A 52 38.80 -19.61 41.16
N GLN A 53 38.27 -20.84 41.09
CA GLN A 53 38.80 -22.20 41.40
C GLN A 53 38.21 -23.29 40.46
N LEU A 54 38.77 -24.51 40.43
CA LEU A 54 38.32 -25.64 39.59
C LEU A 54 37.85 -26.86 40.43
N GLY A 55 36.88 -27.62 39.91
CA GLY A 55 36.26 -28.78 40.57
C GLY A 55 35.98 -29.98 39.65
N VAL A 56 37.02 -30.77 39.38
CA VAL A 56 37.07 -32.26 39.37
C VAL A 56 35.91 -33.10 38.76
N ALA A 57 36.22 -33.74 37.62
CA ALA A 57 35.84 -35.11 37.18
C ALA A 57 34.37 -35.43 36.76
N ASP A 58 34.06 -36.50 36.00
CA ASP A 58 34.89 -37.64 35.52
C ASP A 58 34.55 -38.12 34.07
N ARG A 59 35.07 -39.29 33.64
CA ARG A 59 35.17 -39.79 32.24
C ARG A 59 34.29 -41.03 31.90
N VAL A 60 34.37 -41.44 30.61
CA VAL A 60 34.29 -42.83 30.03
C VAL A 60 33.15 -43.14 29.02
N VAL A 61 33.37 -42.78 27.75
CA VAL A 61 33.66 -43.66 26.58
C VAL A 61 32.96 -45.06 26.39
N HIS A 62 32.37 -45.24 25.19
CA HIS A 62 32.27 -46.45 24.28
C HIS A 62 30.94 -47.21 24.01
N ARG A 63 30.73 -47.47 22.68
CA ARG A 63 30.16 -48.63 21.90
C ARG A 63 29.28 -49.69 22.63
N ARG A 64 28.29 -50.34 22.00
CA ARG A 64 28.30 -51.05 20.68
C ARG A 64 26.86 -51.43 20.23
N ALA A 65 26.70 -52.10 19.08
CA ALA A 65 25.42 -52.63 18.55
C ALA A 65 25.37 -54.18 18.39
N HIS A 66 24.14 -54.69 18.20
CA HIS A 66 23.67 -56.00 17.68
C HIS A 66 23.57 -57.26 18.57
N LEU A 67 22.61 -58.13 18.18
CA LEU A 67 22.14 -59.42 18.78
C LEU A 67 21.54 -59.29 20.20
N VAL A 68 20.57 -60.08 20.69
CA VAL A 68 19.86 -61.32 20.25
C VAL A 68 18.34 -61.10 20.50
N ASP A 69 17.32 -61.55 19.74
CA ASP A 69 17.18 -62.49 18.60
C ASP A 69 16.94 -64.00 18.93
N GLN A 70 15.97 -64.35 19.79
CA GLN A 70 15.45 -65.72 19.93
C GLN A 70 13.94 -65.84 20.22
N LEU A 71 13.21 -66.36 19.23
CA LEU A 71 12.33 -67.55 19.29
C LEU A 71 11.30 -67.74 20.44
N ALA A 72 10.02 -67.49 20.16
CA ALA A 72 8.89 -68.45 20.20
C ALA A 72 7.63 -67.75 19.64
N GLN A 73 6.91 -68.13 18.57
CA GLN A 73 6.48 -69.42 18.00
C GLN A 73 5.50 -70.26 18.85
N ARG A 74 4.19 -70.00 18.63
CA ARG A 74 2.98 -70.88 18.68
C ARG A 74 1.73 -69.97 18.72
N GLY A 75 0.64 -70.18 17.98
CA GLY A 75 0.35 -71.11 16.87
C GLY A 75 -1.12 -70.99 16.41
N ASP A 76 -1.38 -71.34 15.14
CA ASP A 76 -2.67 -71.65 14.47
C ASP A 76 -3.70 -70.49 14.24
N VAL A 77 -4.04 -70.10 12.98
CA VAL A 77 -4.98 -70.69 11.95
C VAL A 77 -6.46 -70.51 12.37
N VAL A 78 -7.41 -69.93 11.61
CA VAL A 78 -7.85 -70.01 10.19
C VAL A 78 -8.25 -68.59 9.69
N GLY A 79 -8.31 -68.17 8.40
CA GLY A 79 -7.94 -68.78 7.10
C GLY A 79 -9.01 -68.63 5.98
N GLY A 80 -8.86 -67.72 5.00
CA GLY A 80 -9.80 -67.54 3.87
C GLY A 80 -9.24 -66.69 2.71
N GLY A 81 -9.62 -66.98 1.46
CA GLY A 81 -8.88 -66.56 0.24
C GLY A 81 -9.71 -66.04 -0.97
N PRO A 82 -9.13 -65.91 -2.19
CA PRO A 82 -9.27 -64.66 -2.96
C PRO A 82 -9.72 -64.78 -4.43
N VAL A 83 -10.02 -63.62 -5.05
CA VAL A 83 -10.16 -63.38 -6.50
C VAL A 83 -9.41 -62.08 -6.84
N ARG A 84 -8.25 -62.05 -7.53
CA ARG A 84 -7.89 -62.39 -8.93
C ARG A 84 -8.41 -61.43 -10.01
N GLY A 85 -7.52 -60.53 -10.44
CA GLY A 85 -7.48 -59.85 -11.74
C GLY A 85 -6.04 -59.39 -12.00
N GLN A 86 -5.48 -59.58 -13.20
CA GLN A 86 -4.07 -59.29 -13.51
C GLN A 86 -3.92 -58.27 -14.67
N PRO A 87 -2.78 -57.55 -14.75
CA PRO A 87 -2.57 -56.47 -15.70
C PRO A 87 -2.03 -56.94 -17.06
N GLY A 88 -2.26 -56.12 -18.10
CA GLY A 88 -1.64 -56.29 -19.42
C GLY A 88 -0.32 -55.50 -19.55
N ARG A 89 0.68 -56.12 -20.19
CA ARG A 89 1.89 -55.46 -20.72
C ARG A 89 1.95 -55.69 -22.23
N LEU A 90 2.39 -54.68 -22.99
CA LEU A 90 3.04 -54.70 -24.31
C LEU A 90 3.24 -53.23 -24.72
N GLY A 91 4.35 -52.77 -25.31
CA GLY A 91 5.64 -53.42 -25.62
C GLY A 91 6.74 -52.35 -25.78
N LEU A 92 7.96 -52.75 -26.13
CA LEU A 92 9.12 -51.87 -26.39
C LEU A 92 9.49 -51.88 -27.89
N ASP A 93 10.49 -51.05 -28.22
CA ASP A 93 11.27 -51.00 -29.47
C ASP A 93 10.59 -50.40 -30.72
N ALA A 94 11.06 -49.20 -31.12
CA ALA A 94 12.04 -49.09 -32.21
C ALA A 94 12.58 -47.65 -32.32
N ALA A 95 13.84 -47.50 -32.73
CA ALA A 95 14.42 -46.22 -33.13
C ALA A 95 15.28 -46.41 -34.39
N ALA A 96 14.94 -45.72 -35.48
CA ALA A 96 15.76 -45.60 -36.69
C ALA A 96 15.30 -44.41 -37.55
N ASP A 97 16.28 -43.83 -38.25
CA ASP A 97 16.17 -43.11 -39.52
C ASP A 97 15.08 -42.04 -39.72
N LEU A 98 15.49 -40.78 -39.52
CA LEU A 98 15.73 -39.90 -40.68
C LEU A 98 16.72 -38.78 -40.35
N GLN A 99 17.96 -38.93 -40.82
CA GLN A 99 18.90 -37.81 -41.02
C GLN A 99 19.11 -37.63 -42.53
N GLN A 100 19.07 -36.38 -43.02
CA GLN A 100 20.14 -35.72 -43.80
C GLN A 100 19.64 -34.41 -44.44
N LEU A 101 20.60 -33.59 -44.89
CA LEU A 101 20.47 -32.29 -45.57
C LEU A 101 19.98 -31.13 -44.67
N ASP A 102 20.71 -30.01 -44.55
CA ASP A 102 22.12 -29.76 -44.90
C ASP A 102 22.73 -28.65 -44.00
N ARG A 103 24.06 -28.49 -44.02
CA ARG A 103 24.82 -27.45 -43.32
C ARG A 103 25.67 -26.62 -44.29
N ARG A 104 25.37 -25.32 -44.39
CA ARG A 104 26.26 -24.16 -44.66
C ARG A 104 25.40 -22.90 -44.82
N ASP A 105 25.84 -21.67 -44.52
CA ASP A 105 27.21 -21.14 -44.32
C ASP A 105 27.35 -20.25 -43.07
N VAL A 106 28.60 -19.88 -42.73
CA VAL A 106 28.95 -18.88 -41.70
C VAL A 106 29.93 -17.87 -42.29
N LEU A 107 29.54 -16.60 -42.40
CA LEU A 107 30.44 -15.46 -42.57
C LEU A 107 29.92 -14.23 -41.79
N GLN A 108 30.87 -13.47 -41.24
CA GLN A 108 30.72 -12.14 -40.64
C GLN A 108 31.37 -11.08 -41.57
N PRO A 109 31.51 -9.80 -41.19
CA PRO A 109 30.44 -8.84 -40.85
C PRO A 109 30.60 -7.49 -41.61
N GLY A 110 29.64 -6.58 -41.42
CA GLY A 110 29.84 -5.12 -41.55
C GLY A 110 29.21 -4.44 -42.78
N GLY A 111 29.09 -3.11 -42.70
CA GLY A 111 28.66 -2.25 -43.81
C GLY A 111 27.70 -1.12 -43.41
N GLU A 112 28.23 0.03 -42.99
CA GLU A 112 27.54 1.32 -43.15
C GLU A 112 27.69 1.78 -44.60
N VAL A 113 26.59 2.07 -45.31
CA VAL A 113 26.59 2.96 -46.49
C VAL A 113 25.22 3.66 -46.57
N ASP A 114 25.24 4.99 -46.78
CA ASP A 114 24.06 5.85 -46.95
C ASP A 114 23.81 6.18 -48.45
N VAL A 115 22.82 7.03 -48.72
CA VAL A 115 22.60 7.84 -49.93
C VAL A 115 21.73 7.23 -51.05
N GLY A 116 20.41 7.41 -50.89
CA GLY A 116 19.67 8.30 -51.78
C GLY A 116 18.98 7.73 -53.05
N GLY A 117 17.65 7.88 -53.11
CA GLY A 117 16.85 7.62 -54.33
C GLY A 117 15.46 8.26 -54.33
N GLN A 118 15.30 9.44 -54.93
CA GLN A 118 14.03 10.19 -54.95
C GLN A 118 13.05 9.77 -56.06
N ARG A 119 11.73 9.75 -55.75
CA ARG A 119 10.55 10.26 -56.52
C ARG A 119 9.25 9.61 -55.97
N ARG A 120 8.07 10.25 -55.91
CA ARG A 120 7.65 11.62 -56.27
C ARG A 120 6.43 12.07 -55.43
N ARG A 121 6.12 13.38 -55.46
CA ARG A 121 5.17 14.09 -54.57
C ARG A 121 3.68 13.75 -54.77
N GLY A 122 2.94 13.72 -53.66
CA GLY A 122 1.60 14.31 -53.50
C GLY A 122 1.67 15.57 -52.61
N GLN A 123 0.64 16.42 -52.64
CA GLN A 123 0.47 17.64 -51.80
C GLN A 123 -0.86 17.50 -51.02
N ARG A 124 -1.19 18.16 -49.89
CA ARG A 124 -0.71 19.32 -49.07
C ARG A 124 -1.48 19.23 -47.70
N PRO A 125 -1.32 20.11 -46.69
CA PRO A 125 -0.39 21.24 -46.51
C PRO A 125 0.50 21.12 -45.24
N ASP A 126 1.07 22.25 -44.81
CA ASP A 126 2.13 22.43 -43.81
C ASP A 126 1.58 23.14 -42.55
N HIS A 127 2.05 22.76 -41.35
CA HIS A 127 1.95 23.54 -40.11
C HIS A 127 3.32 23.53 -39.45
N ARG A 128 3.86 24.74 -39.23
CA ARG A 128 5.22 24.95 -38.70
C ARG A 128 5.21 25.03 -37.18
N ALA A 129 6.36 24.75 -36.57
CA ALA A 129 6.58 24.92 -35.14
C ALA A 129 6.50 26.39 -34.72
N ASP A 130 6.04 26.62 -33.48
CA ASP A 130 6.15 27.91 -32.80
C ASP A 130 7.60 28.18 -32.37
N PRO A 131 8.13 29.41 -32.50
CA PRO A 131 9.53 29.74 -32.17
C PRO A 131 9.69 30.26 -30.73
N ILE A 132 9.36 29.45 -29.72
CA ILE A 132 9.66 29.73 -28.30
C ILE A 132 10.12 28.43 -27.62
N ASP A 133 11.41 28.12 -27.73
CA ASP A 133 12.02 26.87 -27.21
C ASP A 133 13.31 27.12 -26.40
N ASP A 134 13.61 28.39 -26.06
CA ASP A 134 14.73 28.76 -25.19
C ASP A 134 14.28 28.90 -23.72
N LEU A 135 15.04 28.30 -22.81
CA LEU A 135 14.65 28.03 -21.43
C LEU A 135 14.55 29.29 -20.55
N ASP A 136 15.23 30.37 -20.93
CA ASP A 136 15.37 31.59 -20.12
C ASP A 136 14.10 32.46 -20.10
N ASP A 137 13.36 32.58 -21.22
CA ASP A 137 12.14 33.39 -21.28
C ASP A 137 11.03 32.82 -20.37
N ALA A 138 10.96 31.50 -20.22
CA ALA A 138 10.03 30.84 -19.30
C ALA A 138 10.38 31.12 -17.82
N LEU A 139 11.67 31.31 -17.50
CA LEU A 139 12.13 31.65 -16.14
C LEU A 139 11.81 33.10 -15.77
N ASP A 140 11.95 34.03 -16.70
CA ASP A 140 11.58 35.44 -16.46
C ASP A 140 10.05 35.64 -16.42
N LEU A 141 9.26 34.88 -17.20
CA LEU A 141 7.79 34.87 -17.05
C LEU A 141 7.35 34.40 -15.65
N GLN A 142 7.94 33.30 -15.13
CA GLN A 142 7.65 32.87 -13.76
C GLN A 142 8.17 33.86 -12.69
N ARG A 143 9.24 34.62 -12.95
CA ARG A 143 9.70 35.68 -12.05
C ARG A 143 8.72 36.84 -12.00
N ALA A 144 8.20 37.28 -13.15
CA ALA A 144 7.17 38.31 -13.21
C ALA A 144 5.90 37.88 -12.44
N GLN A 145 5.47 36.63 -12.62
CA GLN A 145 4.32 36.06 -11.89
C GLN A 145 4.55 36.02 -10.36
N ARG A 146 5.76 35.68 -9.90
CA ARG A 146 6.10 35.73 -8.46
C ARG A 146 6.17 37.17 -7.93
N LEU A 147 6.76 38.10 -8.66
CA LEU A 147 6.87 39.52 -8.27
C LEU A 147 5.51 40.23 -8.18
N ALA A 148 4.53 39.83 -8.99
CA ALA A 148 3.15 40.32 -8.88
C ALA A 148 2.47 39.90 -7.56
N HIS A 149 2.90 38.80 -6.94
CA HIS A 149 2.23 38.19 -5.80
C HIS A 149 2.63 38.79 -4.43
N ASP A 150 3.80 39.44 -4.36
CA ASP A 150 4.39 39.99 -3.11
C ASP A 150 4.19 41.51 -2.93
N GLY A 151 3.37 42.16 -3.76
CA GLY A 151 2.93 43.56 -3.56
C GLY A 151 3.98 44.66 -3.80
N ALA A 152 5.27 44.32 -3.96
CA ALA A 152 6.34 45.26 -4.34
C ALA A 152 6.30 45.68 -5.82
N ALA A 153 5.21 45.37 -6.53
CA ALA A 153 5.22 45.11 -7.96
C ALA A 153 5.45 46.33 -8.87
N ASP A 154 5.03 47.53 -8.49
CA ASP A 154 4.82 48.60 -9.48
C ASP A 154 6.10 49.22 -10.06
N ALA A 155 7.21 49.27 -9.32
CA ALA A 155 8.44 49.91 -9.79
C ALA A 155 9.34 48.94 -10.58
N GLU A 156 9.61 47.74 -10.04
CA GLU A 156 10.50 46.78 -10.67
C GLU A 156 9.86 46.10 -11.88
N LEU A 157 8.55 45.78 -11.83
CA LEU A 157 7.86 45.18 -12.98
C LEU A 157 7.84 46.14 -14.18
N ARG A 158 7.64 47.45 -13.95
CA ARG A 158 7.76 48.47 -15.01
C ARG A 158 9.19 48.57 -15.57
N ARG A 159 10.22 48.38 -14.75
CA ARG A 159 11.63 48.35 -15.19
C ARG A 159 11.92 47.12 -16.05
N GLN A 160 11.44 45.94 -15.62
CA GLN A 160 11.56 44.68 -16.37
C GLN A 160 10.82 44.77 -17.72
N LEU A 161 9.57 45.26 -17.73
CA LEU A 161 8.78 45.48 -18.96
C LEU A 161 9.42 46.51 -19.90
N GLY A 162 10.11 47.52 -19.36
CA GLY A 162 10.90 48.47 -20.16
C GLY A 162 12.06 47.78 -20.89
N LEU A 163 12.88 47.02 -20.17
CA LEU A 163 14.00 46.26 -20.73
C LEU A 163 13.54 45.18 -21.73
N TRP A 164 12.36 44.60 -21.52
CA TRP A 164 11.76 43.63 -22.44
C TRP A 164 11.25 44.29 -23.73
N ARG A 165 10.63 45.48 -23.63
CA ARG A 165 10.27 46.31 -24.80
C ARG A 165 11.49 46.75 -25.61
N GLU A 166 12.58 47.16 -24.95
CA GLU A 166 13.84 47.53 -25.63
C GLU A 166 14.40 46.34 -26.43
N ARG A 167 14.44 45.13 -25.83
CA ARG A 167 14.86 43.89 -26.50
C ARG A 167 13.98 43.52 -27.72
N LEU A 168 12.67 43.69 -27.62
CA LEU A 168 11.75 43.39 -28.73
C LEU A 168 11.86 44.38 -29.88
N ALA A 169 12.08 45.67 -29.59
CA ALA A 169 12.27 46.70 -30.61
C ALA A 169 13.54 46.50 -31.45
N ASP A 170 14.61 45.95 -30.85
CA ASP A 170 15.84 45.55 -31.55
C ASP A 170 15.69 44.24 -32.35
N ALA A 171 14.68 43.41 -32.06
CA ALA A 171 14.50 42.09 -32.67
C ALA A 171 13.61 42.10 -33.93
N ASP A 172 12.36 42.59 -33.81
CA ASP A 172 11.47 42.86 -34.95
C ASP A 172 10.39 43.90 -34.55
N PRO A 173 10.42 45.13 -35.10
CA PRO A 173 9.41 46.15 -34.82
C PRO A 173 7.95 45.74 -35.12
N ALA A 174 7.73 44.74 -35.97
CA ALA A 174 6.38 44.27 -36.32
C ALA A 174 5.69 43.44 -35.22
N LEU A 175 6.45 42.94 -34.22
CA LEU A 175 5.88 42.13 -33.13
C LEU A 175 5.22 42.96 -32.01
N LEU A 176 5.46 44.28 -31.96
CA LEU A 176 4.96 45.16 -30.90
C LEU A 176 3.41 45.20 -30.85
N ASP A 177 2.74 45.43 -31.98
CA ASP A 177 1.26 45.48 -32.07
C ASP A 177 0.59 44.17 -31.59
N VAL A 178 1.23 43.02 -31.85
CA VAL A 178 0.69 41.69 -31.49
C VAL A 178 0.97 41.35 -30.02
N GLY A 179 2.09 41.83 -29.48
CA GLY A 179 2.44 41.68 -28.07
C GLY A 179 1.52 42.45 -27.13
N GLU A 180 1.20 43.72 -27.45
CA GLU A 180 0.43 44.59 -26.54
C GLU A 180 -1.01 44.10 -26.36
N GLN A 181 -1.73 43.75 -27.44
CA GLN A 181 -3.11 43.20 -27.32
C GLN A 181 -3.16 41.96 -26.43
N ARG A 182 -2.18 41.04 -26.60
CA ARG A 182 -2.17 39.75 -25.91
C ARG A 182 -1.74 39.86 -24.44
N LEU A 183 -1.03 40.94 -24.08
CA LEU A 183 -0.62 41.22 -22.70
C LEU A 183 -1.72 41.97 -21.93
N ASP A 184 -2.39 42.94 -22.54
CA ASP A 184 -3.53 43.64 -21.93
C ASP A 184 -4.69 42.67 -21.60
N ASP A 185 -4.99 41.73 -22.51
CA ASP A 185 -5.98 40.66 -22.28
C ASP A 185 -5.62 39.77 -21.07
N GLN A 186 -4.33 39.53 -20.83
CA GLN A 186 -3.86 38.69 -19.71
C GLN A 186 -3.80 39.46 -18.38
N ILE A 187 -3.37 40.72 -18.40
CA ILE A 187 -3.39 41.60 -17.22
C ILE A 187 -4.84 41.87 -16.78
N GLY A 188 -5.76 42.06 -17.74
CA GLY A 188 -7.19 42.23 -17.47
C GLY A 188 -7.87 41.01 -16.83
N GLN A 189 -7.32 39.80 -17.02
CA GLN A 189 -7.81 38.57 -16.40
C GLN A 189 -7.19 38.26 -15.01
N ALA A 190 -6.11 38.96 -14.64
CA ALA A 190 -5.32 38.65 -13.44
C ALA A 190 -5.70 39.46 -12.18
N LEU A 191 -6.64 40.40 -12.26
CA LEU A 191 -6.93 41.36 -11.17
C LEU A 191 -8.40 41.31 -10.69
N PRO A 192 -8.67 40.86 -9.44
CA PRO A 192 -9.97 41.00 -8.81
C PRO A 192 -10.35 42.48 -8.55
N LEU A 193 -11.55 42.88 -8.95
CA LEU A 193 -12.04 44.25 -8.82
C LEU A 193 -12.45 44.61 -7.38
N HIS A 194 -11.56 45.28 -6.62
CA HIS A 194 -11.88 46.32 -5.61
C HIS A 194 -10.59 46.92 -5.01
N ALA A 195 -10.44 48.22 -4.73
CA ALA A 195 -11.15 49.42 -5.22
C ALA A 195 -10.30 50.67 -4.90
N ALA A 196 -10.19 51.61 -5.83
CA ALA A 196 -9.65 52.97 -5.60
C ALA A 196 -10.34 53.97 -6.55
N GLY A 197 -10.46 55.24 -6.16
CA GLY A 197 -11.42 56.15 -6.79
C GLY A 197 -10.84 57.37 -7.50
N THR A 198 -11.54 57.76 -8.58
CA THR A 198 -11.63 59.11 -9.17
C THR A 198 -10.36 59.69 -9.87
N PRO A 199 -10.50 60.70 -10.75
CA PRO A 199 -11.72 61.37 -11.21
C PRO A 199 -11.96 61.32 -12.73
N PHE A 200 -13.24 61.37 -13.15
CA PHE A 200 -13.66 62.13 -14.32
C PHE A 200 -15.07 62.70 -14.07
N ASP A 201 -15.31 63.90 -14.58
CA ASP A 201 -16.53 64.69 -14.32
C ASP A 201 -17.45 64.74 -15.58
N HIS A 202 -18.68 65.17 -15.35
CA HIS A 202 -19.70 65.66 -16.28
C HIS A 202 -20.71 64.68 -16.93
N GLU A 203 -21.90 65.24 -17.14
CA GLU A 203 -23.00 64.79 -18.03
C GLU A 203 -23.95 63.65 -17.57
N ARG A 204 -24.70 63.94 -16.51
CA ARG A 204 -26.19 64.10 -16.54
C ARG A 204 -27.11 62.96 -17.06
N LYS A 205 -27.99 62.56 -16.12
CA LYS A 205 -29.44 62.23 -16.24
C LYS A 205 -29.88 60.80 -16.65
N HIS A 206 -31.01 60.43 -16.02
CA HIS A 206 -31.84 59.23 -16.22
C HIS A 206 -31.13 57.92 -15.78
N SER A 207 -31.73 57.05 -14.96
CA SER A 207 -33.13 56.94 -14.50
C SER A 207 -33.24 56.64 -13.00
N ARG A 208 -34.28 57.17 -12.34
CA ARG A 208 -34.75 56.68 -11.02
C ARG A 208 -35.93 55.75 -11.24
N GLN A 209 -35.89 54.52 -10.74
CA GLN A 209 -37.06 53.89 -10.10
C GLN A 209 -36.72 52.58 -9.37
N ALA A 210 -37.44 52.35 -8.28
CA ALA A 210 -37.66 51.08 -7.58
C ALA A 210 -36.45 50.17 -7.26
N ILE A 211 -35.95 50.28 -6.02
CA ILE A 211 -35.87 49.15 -5.07
C ILE A 211 -36.30 49.71 -3.69
N GLY A 212 -36.86 48.87 -2.83
CA GLY A 212 -37.58 49.28 -1.61
C GLY A 212 -36.69 49.77 -0.46
N GLN A 213 -37.33 50.42 0.51
CA GLN A 213 -36.70 50.85 1.75
C GLN A 213 -36.44 49.64 2.68
N LEU A 214 -35.23 49.56 3.22
CA LEU A 214 -34.98 48.96 4.54
C LEU A 214 -34.16 49.97 5.37
N ASP A 215 -34.45 50.04 6.66
CA ASP A 215 -33.99 51.10 7.57
C ASP A 215 -32.48 50.97 7.86
N SER A 216 -31.74 52.05 7.69
CA SER A 216 -30.30 52.13 7.99
C SER A 216 -30.05 53.10 9.15
N SER A 217 -30.29 52.64 10.39
CA SER A 217 -30.04 53.42 11.60
C SER A 217 -29.29 52.62 12.68
N THR A 218 -28.36 53.31 13.36
CA THR A 218 -27.58 52.82 14.52
C THR A 218 -26.68 51.58 14.34
N CYS A 219 -25.66 51.68 13.49
CA CYS A 219 -24.37 51.05 13.81
C CYS A 219 -23.51 52.08 14.57
N SER A 220 -23.22 51.81 15.85
CA SER A 220 -22.39 52.70 16.67
C SER A 220 -20.91 52.33 16.55
N ARG A 221 -20.00 53.31 16.53
CA ARG A 221 -18.54 53.12 16.35
C ARG A 221 -17.83 52.61 17.63
N ALA A 222 -18.49 51.76 18.42
CA ALA A 222 -17.95 51.25 19.69
C ALA A 222 -17.23 49.89 19.54
N ASP A 223 -17.80 48.96 18.78
CA ASP A 223 -17.43 47.52 18.86
C ASP A 223 -16.20 47.11 18.04
N CYS A 224 -15.38 48.05 17.57
CA CYS A 224 -14.21 47.79 16.73
C CYS A 224 -12.92 47.48 17.54
N ARG A 225 -13.02 46.97 18.78
CA ARG A 225 -11.86 46.59 19.62
C ARG A 225 -12.15 45.31 20.42
N THR A 226 -11.09 44.56 20.73
CA THR A 226 -11.09 43.26 21.44
C THR A 226 -11.91 42.14 20.79
N ASN A 227 -11.47 41.66 19.61
CA ASN A 227 -11.83 40.31 19.15
C ASN A 227 -10.78 39.29 19.64
N GLY A 228 -10.71 39.10 20.96
CA GLY A 228 -9.85 38.10 21.60
C GLY A 228 -10.70 36.99 22.22
N ASN A 229 -10.38 35.73 21.88
CA ASN A 229 -10.89 34.49 22.47
C ASN A 229 -12.25 34.55 23.18
N ARG A 230 -13.33 34.81 22.41
CA ARG A 230 -14.63 34.24 22.79
C ARG A 230 -14.56 32.76 22.48
N ARG A 231 -14.55 31.91 23.52
CA ARG A 231 -14.83 30.48 23.34
C ARG A 231 -16.28 30.37 22.87
N GLU A 232 -16.51 29.63 21.79
CA GLU A 232 -17.87 29.27 21.38
C GLU A 232 -18.41 28.24 22.39
N GLU A 233 -19.45 28.62 23.14
CA GLU A 233 -20.05 27.75 24.14
C GLU A 233 -20.69 26.54 23.45
N GLY A 234 -20.19 25.33 23.75
CA GLY A 234 -20.63 24.07 23.11
C GLY A 234 -19.80 23.61 21.92
N SER A 235 -18.65 24.24 21.61
CA SER A 235 -17.72 23.74 20.58
C SER A 235 -16.79 22.67 21.14
N VAL A 236 -16.93 21.43 20.68
CA VAL A 236 -16.08 20.27 21.03
C VAL A 236 -14.64 20.48 20.54
N ARG A 237 -13.63 20.24 21.39
CA ARG A 237 -12.21 20.44 21.08
C ARG A 237 -11.36 19.21 21.36
N ILE A 238 -10.36 18.95 20.53
CA ILE A 238 -9.37 17.88 20.73
C ILE A 238 -8.59 18.17 22.03
N ARG A 239 -8.66 17.23 22.98
CA ARG A 239 -8.00 17.25 24.28
C ARG A 239 -6.63 16.58 24.25
N SER A 240 -6.53 15.45 23.54
CA SER A 240 -5.32 14.64 23.44
C SER A 240 -5.33 13.78 22.18
N VAL A 241 -4.14 13.51 21.64
CA VAL A 241 -3.89 12.44 20.67
C VAL A 241 -2.83 11.53 21.27
N SER A 242 -3.06 10.22 21.22
CA SER A 242 -2.15 9.21 21.78
C SER A 242 -2.11 7.98 20.88
N THR A 243 -1.18 7.06 21.14
CA THR A 243 -1.00 5.85 20.33
C THR A 243 -0.79 4.62 21.19
N ALA A 244 -1.02 3.44 20.60
CA ALA A 244 -0.54 2.16 21.08
C ALA A 244 -0.06 1.33 19.90
N VAL A 245 1.07 0.62 20.04
CA VAL A 245 1.59 -0.26 19.00
C VAL A 245 1.35 -1.72 19.39
N VAL A 246 0.66 -2.48 18.54
CA VAL A 246 0.42 -3.92 18.72
C VAL A 246 1.38 -4.72 17.85
N ALA A 247 2.03 -5.73 18.43
CA ALA A 247 3.04 -6.55 17.77
C ALA A 247 2.43 -7.85 17.19
N ALA A 248 1.95 -7.80 15.95
CA ALA A 248 1.22 -8.88 15.28
C ALA A 248 2.04 -9.53 14.14
N ASN A 249 1.45 -9.69 12.96
CA ASN A 249 2.20 -9.91 11.71
C ASN A 249 3.08 -8.67 11.37
N PHE A 250 2.55 -7.46 11.57
CA PHE A 250 3.27 -6.18 11.46
C PHE A 250 3.28 -5.41 12.80
N ASP A 251 3.73 -4.15 12.79
CA ASP A 251 3.55 -3.20 13.90
C ASP A 251 2.30 -2.33 13.61
N TRP A 252 1.15 -2.75 14.15
CA TRP A 252 -0.11 -2.01 14.03
C TRP A 252 -0.10 -0.83 15.00
N THR A 253 0.00 0.41 14.50
CA THR A 253 0.03 1.61 15.35
C THR A 253 -1.36 2.25 15.38
N ILE A 254 -2.11 1.92 16.42
CA ILE A 254 -3.47 2.46 16.66
C ILE A 254 -3.33 3.88 17.20
N VAL A 255 -4.07 4.82 16.61
CA VAL A 255 -4.19 6.21 17.02
C VAL A 255 -5.51 6.40 17.77
N GLN A 256 -5.45 7.05 18.92
CA GLN A 256 -6.61 7.52 19.67
C GLN A 256 -6.63 9.05 19.67
N ILE A 257 -7.79 9.64 19.40
CA ILE A 257 -8.06 11.08 19.59
C ILE A 257 -9.21 11.20 20.60
N GLU A 258 -9.01 11.98 21.67
CA GLU A 258 -10.05 12.28 22.66
C GLU A 258 -10.34 13.78 22.70
N THR A 259 -11.59 14.16 22.97
CA THR A 259 -12.07 15.54 23.10
C THR A 259 -12.37 15.97 24.54
N ASP A 260 -12.62 17.27 24.74
CA ASP A 260 -12.92 17.87 26.04
C ASP A 260 -14.33 17.53 26.60
N ASP A 261 -15.21 16.97 25.76
CA ASP A 261 -16.49 16.34 26.16
C ASP A 261 -16.42 14.82 26.34
N GLY A 262 -15.25 14.19 26.11
CA GLY A 262 -15.00 12.77 26.33
C GLY A 262 -15.40 11.84 25.18
N LEU A 263 -15.65 12.36 23.97
CA LEU A 263 -15.72 11.52 22.78
C LEU A 263 -14.32 11.02 22.40
N VAL A 264 -14.27 9.79 21.87
CA VAL A 264 -13.04 9.14 21.40
C VAL A 264 -13.22 8.74 19.94
N GLY A 265 -12.20 8.97 19.11
CA GLY A 265 -12.10 8.43 17.75
C GLY A 265 -10.82 7.60 17.56
N TRP A 266 -10.91 6.60 16.70
CA TRP A 266 -9.90 5.57 16.47
C TRP A 266 -9.45 5.52 15.01
N GLY A 267 -8.14 5.39 14.80
CA GLY A 267 -7.53 5.21 13.49
C GLY A 267 -6.29 4.33 13.60
N GLU A 268 -5.64 4.04 12.48
CA GLU A 268 -4.46 3.18 12.45
C GLU A 268 -3.48 3.64 11.36
N CYS A 269 -2.20 3.73 11.69
CA CYS A 269 -1.14 4.08 10.74
C CYS A 269 -0.57 2.82 10.08
N PHE A 270 -0.27 2.88 8.77
CA PHE A 270 0.58 1.88 8.12
C PHE A 270 1.94 1.81 8.82
N PHE A 271 2.47 0.59 9.02
CA PHE A 271 3.67 0.36 9.83
C PHE A 271 4.86 1.21 9.36
N ALA A 272 5.65 1.74 10.30
CA ALA A 272 6.94 2.37 10.02
C ALA A 272 7.73 2.65 11.31
N PRO A 273 9.07 2.79 11.24
CA PRO A 273 9.89 3.07 12.41
C PRO A 273 9.57 4.46 12.97
N GLY A 274 9.43 4.55 14.30
CA GLY A 274 9.22 5.83 15.02
C GLY A 274 7.79 6.40 14.92
N MET A 275 6.81 5.62 14.46
CA MET A 275 5.43 6.08 14.24
C MET A 275 4.82 6.81 15.45
N THR A 276 4.95 6.23 16.64
CA THR A 276 4.56 6.81 17.94
C THR A 276 5.07 8.24 18.12
N SER A 277 6.37 8.49 17.86
CA SER A 277 6.99 9.81 18.01
C SER A 277 6.47 10.81 16.98
N ILE A 278 6.28 10.37 15.73
CA ILE A 278 5.80 11.22 14.64
C ILE A 278 4.34 11.64 14.89
N VAL A 279 3.48 10.70 15.32
CA VAL A 279 2.09 11.03 15.72
C VAL A 279 2.08 11.97 16.93
N THR A 280 3.00 11.80 17.89
CA THR A 280 3.12 12.70 19.07
C THR A 280 3.55 14.11 18.67
N GLU A 281 4.49 14.28 17.74
CA GLU A 281 4.90 15.60 17.25
C GLU A 281 3.81 16.29 16.42
N LEU A 282 3.08 15.53 15.60
CA LEU A 282 1.91 16.03 14.86
C LEU A 282 0.72 16.39 15.77
N ALA A 283 0.59 15.75 16.94
CA ALA A 283 -0.50 15.98 17.88
C ALA A 283 -0.58 17.43 18.37
N GLU A 284 0.57 18.08 18.60
CA GLU A 284 0.64 19.47 19.08
C GLU A 284 -0.07 20.46 18.14
N LEU A 285 -0.14 20.13 16.84
CA LEU A 285 -0.82 20.94 15.83
C LEU A 285 -2.35 20.85 15.92
N LEU A 286 -2.90 19.86 16.64
CA LEU A 286 -4.33 19.50 16.67
C LEU A 286 -5.02 19.87 17.97
N ILE A 287 -4.30 19.93 19.09
CA ILE A 287 -4.87 20.22 20.41
C ILE A 287 -5.63 21.56 20.40
N GLY A 288 -6.85 21.57 20.94
CA GLY A 288 -7.71 22.75 20.98
C GLY A 288 -8.42 23.11 19.67
N HIS A 289 -8.27 22.34 18.59
CA HIS A 289 -9.08 22.48 17.37
C HIS A 289 -10.40 21.70 17.46
N ASP A 290 -11.37 22.05 16.60
CA ASP A 290 -12.56 21.22 16.37
C ASP A 290 -12.17 19.96 15.57
N PRO A 291 -12.47 18.73 16.02
CA PRO A 291 -12.14 17.53 15.27
C PRO A 291 -12.93 17.38 13.96
N ARG A 292 -14.11 18.02 13.85
CA ARG A 292 -15.00 17.89 12.68
C ARG A 292 -14.50 18.65 11.45
N ASP A 293 -13.53 19.54 11.63
CA ASP A 293 -12.83 20.25 10.55
C ASP A 293 -11.79 19.35 9.83
N VAL A 294 -12.06 18.05 9.64
CA VAL A 294 -11.04 17.03 9.30
C VAL A 294 -10.13 17.46 8.15
N ASN A 295 -10.71 17.85 7.00
CA ASN A 295 -9.95 18.31 5.82
C ASN A 295 -9.06 19.53 6.11
N ARG A 296 -9.41 20.41 7.06
CA ARG A 296 -8.60 21.57 7.49
C ARG A 296 -7.42 21.11 8.37
N LEU A 297 -7.65 20.12 9.22
CA LEU A 297 -6.62 19.52 10.07
C LEU A 297 -5.62 18.72 9.24
N THR A 298 -6.08 17.82 8.38
CA THR A 298 -5.21 17.00 7.52
C THR A 298 -4.35 17.87 6.59
N ASN A 299 -4.91 18.94 5.99
CA ASN A 299 -4.11 19.91 5.23
C ASN A 299 -3.14 20.74 6.09
N ARG A 300 -3.46 21.01 7.37
CA ARG A 300 -2.55 21.67 8.31
C ARG A 300 -1.36 20.76 8.66
N LEU A 301 -1.58 19.44 8.78
CA LEU A 301 -0.51 18.46 8.93
C LEU A 301 0.33 18.34 7.65
N TYR A 302 -0.28 18.30 6.46
CA TYR A 302 0.46 18.35 5.18
C TYR A 302 1.34 19.60 5.08
N ALA A 303 0.82 20.77 5.43
CA ALA A 303 1.54 22.04 5.34
C ALA A 303 2.72 22.11 6.31
N ALA A 304 2.53 21.70 7.58
CA ALA A 304 3.61 21.61 8.55
C ALA A 304 4.68 20.58 8.13
N GLY A 305 4.25 19.43 7.63
CA GLY A 305 5.12 18.36 7.13
C GLY A 305 5.79 18.61 5.78
N SER A 306 5.58 19.78 5.14
CA SER A 306 6.03 20.05 3.76
C SER A 306 7.54 19.93 3.57
N GLY A 307 8.34 20.37 4.55
CA GLY A 307 9.79 20.19 4.58
C GLY A 307 10.26 18.86 5.20
N ALA A 308 9.33 18.04 5.73
CA ALA A 308 9.61 16.84 6.51
C ALA A 308 9.09 15.54 5.87
N GLY A 309 8.51 15.60 4.67
CA GLY A 309 8.10 14.41 3.89
C GLY A 309 6.60 14.24 3.65
N SER A 310 5.75 15.27 3.81
CA SER A 310 4.31 15.15 3.52
C SER A 310 3.93 14.98 2.03
N ALA A 311 4.93 14.79 1.16
CA ALA A 311 4.77 14.34 -0.22
C ALA A 311 4.70 12.80 -0.37
N GLY A 312 5.24 12.04 0.58
CA GLY A 312 5.33 10.58 0.49
C GLY A 312 6.13 9.92 1.60
N GLY A 313 5.79 8.67 1.93
CA GLY A 313 6.45 7.89 2.97
C GLY A 313 5.90 8.12 4.38
N ILE A 314 6.71 7.78 5.39
CA ILE A 314 6.32 7.59 6.81
C ILE A 314 5.43 8.70 7.39
N LEU A 315 5.67 9.96 7.02
CA LEU A 315 4.87 11.08 7.54
C LEU A 315 3.41 11.05 7.05
N LEU A 316 3.15 10.54 5.84
CA LEU A 316 1.79 10.31 5.36
C LEU A 316 1.12 9.10 6.01
N ASN A 317 1.87 8.08 6.45
CA ASN A 317 1.31 7.00 7.26
C ASN A 317 0.73 7.57 8.57
N ALA A 318 1.51 8.40 9.26
CA ALA A 318 1.10 9.07 10.50
C ALA A 318 -0.13 9.97 10.29
N ILE A 319 -0.13 10.78 9.21
CA ILE A 319 -1.25 11.66 8.87
C ILE A 319 -2.49 10.85 8.49
N SER A 320 -2.35 9.70 7.81
CA SER A 320 -3.49 8.84 7.45
C SER A 320 -4.16 8.22 8.67
N GLY A 321 -3.39 7.72 9.64
CA GLY A 321 -3.95 7.18 10.89
C GLY A 321 -4.64 8.25 11.75
N ILE A 322 -4.09 9.46 11.78
CA ILE A 322 -4.73 10.63 12.42
C ILE A 322 -6.02 11.04 11.69
N ASP A 323 -6.01 11.15 10.36
CA ASP A 323 -7.18 11.49 9.54
C ASP A 323 -8.30 10.46 9.74
N GLY A 324 -7.97 9.16 9.79
CA GLY A 324 -8.92 8.09 10.12
C GLY A 324 -9.57 8.26 11.50
N ALA A 325 -8.77 8.58 12.53
CA ALA A 325 -9.29 8.85 13.88
C ALA A 325 -10.18 10.10 13.95
N LEU A 326 -9.86 11.15 13.20
CA LEU A 326 -10.69 12.36 13.07
C LEU A 326 -12.04 12.07 12.37
N TRP A 327 -12.03 11.22 11.34
CA TRP A 327 -13.26 10.77 10.66
C TRP A 327 -14.12 9.85 11.52
N ASP A 328 -13.52 8.93 12.28
CA ASP A 328 -14.23 8.10 13.25
C ASP A 328 -14.90 8.96 14.34
N LEU A 329 -14.16 9.89 14.94
CA LEU A 329 -14.68 10.83 15.94
C LEU A 329 -15.84 11.67 15.36
N THR A 330 -15.68 12.19 14.15
CA THR A 330 -16.71 12.97 13.45
C THR A 330 -17.98 12.14 13.21
N ALA A 331 -17.85 10.89 12.76
CA ALA A 331 -18.96 9.98 12.57
C ALA A 331 -19.67 9.60 13.89
N ARG A 332 -18.90 9.35 14.97
CA ARG A 332 -19.43 9.15 16.33
C ARG A 332 -20.18 10.36 16.86
N ALA A 333 -19.62 11.57 16.71
CA ALA A 333 -20.26 12.82 17.11
C ALA A 333 -21.58 13.10 16.35
N HIS A 334 -21.72 12.57 15.14
CA HIS A 334 -22.96 12.59 14.36
C HIS A 334 -23.90 11.40 14.62
N GLY A 335 -23.51 10.43 15.45
CA GLY A 335 -24.32 9.25 15.77
C GLY A 335 -24.57 8.32 14.57
N ALA A 336 -23.68 8.32 13.57
CA ALA A 336 -23.85 7.61 12.30
C ALA A 336 -22.57 6.86 11.91
N PRO A 337 -22.66 5.73 11.15
CA PRO A 337 -21.48 5.10 10.58
C PRO A 337 -20.81 6.04 9.55
N LEU A 338 -19.50 5.95 9.41
CA LEU A 338 -18.71 6.79 8.51
C LEU A 338 -19.24 6.74 7.06
N TRP A 339 -19.61 5.57 6.54
CA TRP A 339 -20.17 5.42 5.19
C TRP A 339 -21.44 6.28 4.93
N ARG A 340 -22.21 6.66 5.97
CA ARG A 340 -23.34 7.60 5.82
C ARG A 340 -22.86 9.03 5.51
N LEU A 341 -21.84 9.51 6.23
CA LEU A 341 -21.28 10.86 6.03
C LEU A 341 -20.59 11.01 4.67
N LEU A 342 -20.09 9.91 4.12
CA LEU A 342 -19.45 9.84 2.80
C LEU A 342 -20.43 9.83 1.61
N GLY A 343 -21.74 9.96 1.87
CA GLY A 343 -22.79 10.01 0.84
C GLY A 343 -23.59 8.72 0.68
N GLY A 344 -23.34 7.71 1.53
CA GLY A 344 -23.98 6.39 1.44
C GLY A 344 -23.06 5.31 0.86
N ARG A 345 -23.51 4.06 0.98
CA ARG A 345 -22.81 2.87 0.49
C ARG A 345 -23.45 2.35 -0.81
N PHE A 346 -22.62 1.83 -1.71
CA PHE A 346 -23.04 0.98 -2.82
C PHE A 346 -23.12 -0.49 -2.40
N HIS A 347 -22.36 -0.88 -1.37
CA HIS A 347 -22.22 -2.27 -0.93
C HIS A 347 -22.73 -2.44 0.50
N ASP A 348 -23.70 -3.35 0.72
CA ASP A 348 -24.16 -3.73 2.06
C ASP A 348 -23.14 -4.58 2.82
N SER A 349 -22.21 -5.21 2.11
CA SER A 349 -21.01 -5.85 2.69
C SER A 349 -19.83 -5.76 1.72
N VAL A 350 -18.67 -5.37 2.25
CA VAL A 350 -17.41 -5.33 1.51
C VAL A 350 -16.92 -6.76 1.29
N ARG A 351 -16.61 -7.09 0.03
CA ARG A 351 -15.91 -8.34 -0.34
C ARG A 351 -14.45 -8.24 0.12
N VAL A 352 -13.92 -9.30 0.71
CA VAL A 352 -12.53 -9.36 1.17
C VAL A 352 -11.79 -10.49 0.44
N TYR A 353 -10.53 -10.26 0.07
CA TYR A 353 -9.62 -11.30 -0.39
C TYR A 353 -8.58 -11.63 0.68
N ALA A 354 -8.22 -12.90 0.84
CA ALA A 354 -7.20 -13.31 1.80
C ALA A 354 -5.81 -13.33 1.15
N ASP A 355 -4.85 -12.64 1.76
CA ASP A 355 -3.46 -12.89 1.41
C ASP A 355 -2.99 -14.23 2.02
N CYS A 356 -2.39 -15.07 1.19
CA CYS A 356 -2.06 -16.45 1.47
C CYS A 356 -0.55 -16.78 1.35
N HIS A 357 0.33 -15.78 1.53
CA HIS A 357 1.80 -15.87 1.70
C HIS A 357 2.38 -17.30 1.73
N GLY A 358 3.31 -17.60 0.81
CA GLY A 358 3.78 -18.96 0.51
C GLY A 358 4.63 -19.68 1.58
N SER A 359 4.52 -19.33 2.87
CA SER A 359 5.38 -19.80 3.96
C SER A 359 4.61 -20.48 5.10
N SER A 360 5.29 -21.35 5.85
CA SER A 360 4.72 -22.12 6.97
C SER A 360 4.64 -21.34 8.28
N ALA A 361 5.21 -20.13 8.34
CA ALA A 361 5.30 -19.32 9.55
C ALA A 361 4.34 -18.13 9.51
N LEU A 362 3.80 -17.77 10.69
CA LEU A 362 3.26 -16.43 10.93
C LEU A 362 4.44 -15.46 10.84
N MET A 363 4.62 -14.80 9.69
CA MET A 363 5.68 -13.82 9.52
C MET A 363 5.38 -12.62 10.42
N SER A 364 6.18 -12.48 11.47
CA SER A 364 6.09 -11.40 12.44
C SER A 364 7.24 -10.44 12.16
N LEU A 365 6.95 -9.43 11.35
CA LEU A 365 7.91 -8.48 10.81
C LEU A 365 7.91 -7.18 11.62
N GLY A 366 9.10 -6.66 11.91
CA GLY A 366 9.30 -5.30 12.37
C GLY A 366 9.18 -4.29 11.23
N PRO A 367 9.19 -2.99 11.53
CA PRO A 367 8.79 -1.94 10.58
C PRO A 367 9.82 -1.62 9.48
N LEU A 368 10.85 -2.45 9.34
CA LEU A 368 11.83 -2.45 8.24
C LEU A 368 11.82 -3.80 7.48
N LEU A 369 10.72 -4.55 7.57
CA LEU A 369 10.53 -5.91 7.05
C LEU A 369 11.56 -6.94 7.55
N GLN A 370 12.33 -6.59 8.59
CA GLN A 370 13.18 -7.52 9.33
C GLN A 370 12.35 -8.40 10.24
N LEU A 371 12.78 -9.64 10.43
CA LEU A 371 12.15 -10.55 11.37
C LEU A 371 12.20 -10.08 12.82
N ARG A 372 11.09 -10.26 13.53
CA ARG A 372 11.15 -10.55 14.97
C ARG A 372 11.71 -11.98 15.17
N PRO A 373 12.43 -12.27 16.29
CA PRO A 373 13.10 -13.57 16.51
C PRO A 373 12.23 -14.85 16.52
N SER A 374 10.92 -14.73 16.28
CA SER A 374 9.93 -15.80 16.25
C SER A 374 9.58 -16.33 14.84
N GLY A 375 10.07 -15.71 13.75
CA GLY A 375 9.69 -16.06 12.37
C GLY A 375 10.83 -16.49 11.43
N ARG A 376 10.49 -16.78 10.16
CA ARG A 376 11.42 -16.87 9.01
C ARG A 376 11.10 -15.76 7.99
N MET A 377 12.10 -15.29 7.25
CA MET A 377 12.04 -14.09 6.40
C MET A 377 11.70 -14.46 4.95
N LEU A 378 10.86 -13.64 4.30
CA LEU A 378 10.60 -13.75 2.86
C LEU A 378 11.76 -13.14 2.02
N PHE A 379 12.43 -12.12 2.56
CA PHE A 379 13.39 -11.28 1.81
C PHE A 379 14.80 -11.25 2.39
N ASP A 380 15.48 -12.39 2.38
CA ASP A 380 16.94 -12.42 2.49
C ASP A 380 17.59 -12.71 1.12
N PRO A 381 18.38 -11.79 0.52
CA PRO A 381 19.10 -12.03 -0.72
C PRO A 381 20.31 -12.98 -0.56
N GLY A 382 20.57 -13.53 0.63
CA GLY A 382 21.69 -14.41 0.92
C GLY A 382 21.41 -15.57 1.90
N ALA A 383 20.18 -15.76 2.41
CA ALA A 383 19.87 -16.93 3.23
C ALA A 383 19.55 -18.18 2.39
N GLU A 384 19.89 -19.34 2.93
CA GLU A 384 19.36 -20.63 2.48
C GLU A 384 17.89 -20.75 2.92
N THR A 385 17.00 -20.12 2.16
CA THR A 385 15.54 -20.31 2.29
C THR A 385 15.17 -21.75 1.97
N GLU A 386 14.23 -22.33 2.73
CA GLU A 386 13.68 -23.66 2.41
C GLU A 386 13.10 -23.67 0.99
N PRO A 387 13.14 -24.81 0.27
CA PRO A 387 12.43 -24.94 -1.00
C PRO A 387 10.93 -24.64 -0.84
N LEU A 388 10.34 -23.96 -1.82
CA LEU A 388 8.91 -23.65 -1.86
C LEU A 388 8.06 -24.94 -1.74
N ASP A 389 7.28 -25.03 -0.67
CA ASP A 389 6.37 -26.16 -0.42
C ASP A 389 5.07 -25.96 -1.20
N LEU A 390 4.97 -26.62 -2.36
CA LEU A 390 3.84 -26.56 -3.27
C LEU A 390 2.60 -27.33 -2.80
N ASP A 391 2.67 -28.08 -1.71
CA ASP A 391 1.49 -28.66 -1.06
C ASP A 391 1.01 -27.75 0.08
N LEU A 392 1.90 -27.11 0.84
CA LEU A 392 1.55 -26.04 1.78
C LEU A 392 0.83 -24.86 1.08
N VAL A 393 1.27 -24.46 -0.11
CA VAL A 393 0.55 -23.44 -0.92
C VAL A 393 -0.90 -23.86 -1.18
N ALA A 394 -1.13 -25.15 -1.46
CA ALA A 394 -2.47 -25.69 -1.66
C ALA A 394 -3.26 -25.79 -0.34
N GLU A 395 -2.60 -26.13 0.78
CA GLU A 395 -3.21 -26.12 2.13
C GLU A 395 -3.65 -24.69 2.53
N ASN A 396 -2.81 -23.66 2.29
CA ASN A 396 -3.14 -22.25 2.56
C ASN A 396 -4.34 -21.79 1.72
N ALA A 397 -4.35 -22.07 0.42
CA ALA A 397 -5.47 -21.73 -0.48
C ALA A 397 -6.78 -22.45 -0.06
N ALA A 398 -6.69 -23.73 0.33
CA ALA A 398 -7.84 -24.49 0.83
C ALA A 398 -8.36 -23.95 2.18
N ALA A 399 -7.47 -23.49 3.06
CA ALA A 399 -7.84 -22.88 4.33
C ALA A 399 -8.59 -21.55 4.14
N ALA A 400 -8.15 -20.69 3.21
CA ALA A 400 -8.86 -19.47 2.85
C ALA A 400 -10.27 -19.76 2.30
N VAL A 401 -10.40 -20.71 1.37
CA VAL A 401 -11.72 -21.15 0.86
C VAL A 401 -12.60 -21.73 1.98
N ALA A 402 -12.03 -22.48 2.94
CA ALA A 402 -12.76 -23.02 4.08
C ALA A 402 -13.26 -21.94 5.07
N LEU A 403 -12.60 -20.77 5.11
CA LEU A 403 -13.06 -19.57 5.83
C LEU A 403 -14.06 -18.72 5.02
N GLY A 404 -14.37 -19.13 3.78
CA GLY A 404 -15.34 -18.48 2.91
C GLY A 404 -14.78 -17.38 2.00
N PHE A 405 -13.46 -17.23 1.90
CA PHE A 405 -12.86 -16.30 0.95
C PHE A 405 -13.02 -16.81 -0.49
N ASP A 406 -13.64 -16.00 -1.36
CA ASP A 406 -13.85 -16.27 -2.79
C ASP A 406 -12.78 -15.59 -3.68
N ALA A 407 -11.73 -15.02 -3.08
CA ALA A 407 -10.54 -14.50 -3.73
C ALA A 407 -9.30 -14.65 -2.82
N VAL A 408 -8.15 -14.97 -3.41
CA VAL A 408 -6.86 -15.15 -2.71
C VAL A 408 -5.71 -14.46 -3.45
N LYS A 409 -4.77 -13.88 -2.71
CA LYS A 409 -3.48 -13.37 -3.25
C LYS A 409 -2.31 -14.24 -2.80
N PHE A 410 -1.31 -14.39 -3.67
CA PHE A 410 -0.07 -15.13 -3.41
C PHE A 410 1.14 -14.44 -4.04
N ASP A 411 2.20 -14.25 -3.27
CA ASP A 411 3.52 -13.83 -3.73
C ASP A 411 4.08 -14.77 -4.82
N VAL A 412 4.64 -14.19 -5.88
CA VAL A 412 5.44 -14.90 -6.89
C VAL A 412 6.94 -14.65 -6.75
N ASP A 413 7.40 -13.73 -5.89
CA ASP A 413 8.83 -13.54 -5.60
C ASP A 413 9.36 -14.39 -4.42
N VAL A 414 8.74 -15.56 -4.25
CA VAL A 414 9.08 -16.65 -3.31
C VAL A 414 10.42 -17.35 -3.65
N PRO A 415 10.98 -18.17 -2.73
CA PRO A 415 12.19 -18.96 -2.98
C PRO A 415 12.18 -19.75 -4.31
N GLY A 416 13.19 -19.51 -5.14
CA GLY A 416 13.30 -20.06 -6.50
C GLY A 416 12.72 -19.17 -7.62
N LEU A 417 11.92 -18.17 -7.27
CA LEU A 417 11.43 -17.09 -8.14
C LEU A 417 12.02 -15.71 -7.76
N VAL A 418 13.16 -15.72 -7.07
CA VAL A 418 14.01 -14.54 -6.82
C VAL A 418 15.23 -14.51 -7.77
N PRO A 419 15.68 -13.33 -8.23
CA PRO A 419 16.92 -13.18 -8.99
C PRO A 419 18.16 -13.63 -8.20
N VAL A 420 19.04 -14.41 -8.86
CA VAL A 420 20.20 -15.07 -8.23
C VAL A 420 21.35 -14.12 -7.88
N SER A 421 21.40 -12.91 -8.47
CA SER A 421 22.39 -11.89 -8.14
C SER A 421 21.80 -10.82 -7.22
N ALA A 422 22.52 -10.45 -6.16
CA ALA A 422 22.13 -9.35 -5.27
C ALA A 422 21.87 -8.04 -6.08
N GLY A 423 20.73 -7.39 -5.84
CA GLY A 423 20.27 -6.23 -6.60
C GLY A 423 19.82 -6.52 -8.05
N GLY A 424 19.85 -7.79 -8.48
CA GLY A 424 19.31 -8.21 -9.76
C GLY A 424 17.79 -8.18 -9.78
N ARG A 425 17.23 -7.86 -10.94
CA ARG A 425 15.77 -7.85 -11.21
C ARG A 425 15.33 -8.90 -12.24
N ARG A 426 16.27 -9.72 -12.74
CA ARG A 426 16.02 -10.67 -13.83
C ARG A 426 15.98 -12.12 -13.34
N LEU A 427 14.95 -12.86 -13.74
CA LEU A 427 14.90 -14.31 -13.54
C LEU A 427 15.64 -15.08 -14.62
N GLN A 428 16.12 -16.27 -14.25
CA GLN A 428 16.57 -17.27 -15.22
C GLN A 428 15.33 -17.90 -15.88
N PRO A 429 15.35 -18.22 -17.19
CA PRO A 429 14.18 -18.76 -17.88
C PRO A 429 13.58 -20.02 -17.22
N SER A 430 14.42 -20.88 -16.62
CA SER A 430 14.01 -22.08 -15.90
C SER A 430 13.32 -21.82 -14.55
N ALA A 431 13.41 -20.61 -14.00
CA ALA A 431 12.65 -20.24 -12.80
C ALA A 431 11.14 -20.14 -13.11
N LEU A 432 10.77 -19.76 -14.34
CA LEU A 432 9.36 -19.64 -14.75
C LEU A 432 8.61 -20.99 -14.75
N ASP A 433 9.33 -22.12 -14.78
CA ASP A 433 8.74 -23.45 -14.57
C ASP A 433 8.24 -23.67 -13.13
N LEU A 434 8.69 -22.86 -12.16
CA LEU A 434 8.19 -22.87 -10.78
C LEU A 434 6.91 -22.04 -10.65
N LEU A 435 6.80 -20.91 -11.36
CA LEU A 435 5.59 -20.08 -11.40
C LEU A 435 4.37 -20.90 -11.89
N VAL A 436 4.53 -21.69 -12.96
CA VAL A 436 3.45 -22.56 -13.46
C VAL A 436 3.05 -23.62 -12.42
N LYS A 437 3.99 -24.13 -11.63
CA LYS A 437 3.72 -25.10 -10.54
C LYS A 437 3.06 -24.46 -9.32
N LEU A 438 3.43 -23.21 -8.99
CA LEU A 438 2.81 -22.38 -7.97
C LEU A 438 1.35 -22.10 -8.31
N ILE A 439 1.07 -21.63 -9.52
CA ILE A 439 -0.32 -21.43 -10.02
C ILE A 439 -1.11 -22.75 -9.99
N ALA A 440 -0.49 -23.87 -10.38
CA ALA A 440 -1.11 -25.18 -10.28
C ALA A 440 -1.36 -25.63 -8.82
N ALA A 441 -0.55 -25.20 -7.85
CA ALA A 441 -0.79 -25.44 -6.42
C ALA A 441 -1.96 -24.63 -5.88
N ILE A 442 -2.00 -23.32 -6.18
CA ILE A 442 -3.12 -22.45 -5.79
C ILE A 442 -4.42 -23.01 -6.38
N LYS A 443 -4.44 -23.38 -7.67
CA LYS A 443 -5.62 -23.99 -8.33
C LYS A 443 -5.99 -25.38 -7.79
N ARG A 444 -5.06 -26.18 -7.25
CA ARG A 444 -5.40 -27.40 -6.49
C ARG A 444 -6.11 -27.05 -5.18
N GLY A 445 -5.55 -26.10 -4.43
CA GLY A 445 -6.04 -25.73 -3.10
C GLY A 445 -7.39 -25.00 -3.12
N THR A 446 -7.59 -24.03 -4.02
CA THR A 446 -8.89 -23.36 -4.15
C THR A 446 -9.97 -24.25 -4.75
N ALA A 447 -9.60 -25.35 -5.42
CA ALA A 447 -10.48 -26.23 -6.20
C ALA A 447 -11.38 -25.49 -7.22
N GLY A 448 -11.02 -24.26 -7.62
CA GLY A 448 -11.83 -23.39 -8.47
C GLY A 448 -12.94 -22.60 -7.75
N ALA A 449 -12.97 -22.61 -6.42
CA ALA A 449 -13.95 -21.86 -5.60
C ALA A 449 -13.54 -20.41 -5.29
N ALA A 450 -12.31 -20.00 -5.63
CA ALA A 450 -11.81 -18.65 -5.44
C ALA A 450 -11.02 -18.13 -6.64
N GLU A 451 -11.13 -16.83 -6.89
CA GLU A 451 -10.32 -16.06 -7.84
C GLU A 451 -8.87 -15.90 -7.31
N ILE A 452 -7.90 -15.69 -8.21
CA ILE A 452 -6.47 -15.69 -7.88
C ILE A 452 -5.82 -14.38 -8.32
N ALA A 453 -5.25 -13.63 -7.39
CA ALA A 453 -4.28 -12.57 -7.63
C ALA A 453 -2.85 -13.07 -7.35
N LEU A 454 -1.84 -12.48 -8.01
CA LEU A 454 -0.43 -12.80 -7.80
C LEU A 454 0.41 -11.53 -7.60
N ASP A 455 1.30 -11.51 -6.61
CA ASP A 455 2.10 -10.31 -6.25
C ASP A 455 3.58 -10.45 -6.59
N CYS A 456 4.18 -9.40 -7.16
CA CYS A 456 5.58 -9.35 -7.58
C CYS A 456 6.47 -8.40 -6.73
N HIS A 457 5.92 -7.66 -5.76
CA HIS A 457 6.64 -6.77 -4.85
C HIS A 457 7.71 -5.88 -5.53
N TRP A 458 7.37 -5.29 -6.69
CA TRP A 458 8.20 -4.40 -7.51
C TRP A 458 9.54 -5.01 -8.00
N ARG A 459 9.74 -6.32 -7.87
CA ARG A 459 11.08 -6.94 -7.95
C ARG A 459 11.67 -6.99 -9.35
N TYR A 460 10.85 -7.10 -10.40
CA TYR A 460 11.32 -7.58 -11.69
C TYR A 460 11.72 -6.50 -12.70
N ASP A 461 12.49 -6.90 -13.71
CA ASP A 461 12.74 -6.09 -14.91
C ASP A 461 11.67 -6.36 -15.98
N LEU A 462 11.48 -5.40 -16.89
CA LEU A 462 10.40 -5.45 -17.88
C LEU A 462 10.38 -6.74 -18.73
N PRO A 463 11.52 -7.31 -19.19
CA PRO A 463 11.50 -8.61 -19.86
C PRO A 463 11.12 -9.78 -18.96
N THR A 464 11.43 -9.74 -17.65
CA THR A 464 10.99 -10.76 -16.69
C THR A 464 9.50 -10.61 -16.37
N ALA A 465 9.03 -9.40 -16.09
CA ALA A 465 7.61 -9.09 -15.87
C ALA A 465 6.73 -9.52 -17.06
N ARG A 466 7.20 -9.22 -18.28
CA ARG A 466 6.62 -9.69 -19.56
C ARG A 466 6.52 -11.22 -19.60
N ALA A 467 7.61 -11.93 -19.30
CA ALA A 467 7.62 -13.38 -19.30
C ALA A 467 6.74 -14.00 -18.21
N ILE A 468 6.62 -13.37 -17.03
CA ILE A 468 5.67 -13.75 -15.97
C ILE A 468 4.24 -13.60 -16.48
N ALA A 469 3.87 -12.43 -17.00
CA ALA A 469 2.55 -12.18 -17.55
C ALA A 469 2.17 -13.15 -18.69
N GLU A 470 3.11 -13.49 -19.58
CA GLU A 470 2.94 -14.53 -20.60
C GLU A 470 2.64 -15.92 -20.01
N ARG A 471 3.29 -16.32 -18.91
CA ARG A 471 2.99 -17.60 -18.23
C ARG A 471 1.69 -17.57 -17.43
N CYS A 472 1.24 -16.38 -17.04
CA CYS A 472 -0.01 -16.17 -16.32
C CYS A 472 -1.25 -15.98 -17.23
N ALA A 473 -1.09 -15.88 -18.54
CA ALA A 473 -2.19 -15.57 -19.47
C ALA A 473 -3.37 -16.57 -19.36
N ASP A 474 -3.09 -17.87 -19.39
CA ASP A 474 -4.09 -18.95 -19.23
C ASP A 474 -4.47 -19.21 -17.76
N ALA A 475 -3.91 -18.47 -16.80
CA ALA A 475 -4.24 -18.63 -15.40
C ALA A 475 -5.62 -18.04 -15.05
N GLY A 476 -6.09 -17.01 -15.79
CA GLY A 476 -7.33 -16.32 -15.48
C GLY A 476 -7.24 -15.55 -14.15
N LEU A 477 -6.17 -14.76 -13.99
CA LEU A 477 -5.93 -14.00 -12.77
C LEU A 477 -6.92 -12.83 -12.63
N LEU A 478 -7.25 -12.52 -11.38
CA LEU A 478 -7.94 -11.30 -10.98
C LEU A 478 -7.05 -10.07 -11.24
N TRP A 479 -5.76 -10.17 -10.86
CA TRP A 479 -4.68 -9.29 -11.32
C TRP A 479 -3.29 -9.92 -11.14
N LEU A 480 -2.29 -9.30 -11.77
CA LEU A 480 -0.86 -9.42 -11.47
C LEU A 480 -0.40 -8.09 -10.86
N GLU A 481 0.00 -8.10 -9.59
CA GLU A 481 0.34 -6.91 -8.81
C GLU A 481 1.82 -6.57 -8.91
N ASP A 482 2.10 -5.27 -8.93
CA ASP A 482 3.41 -4.67 -8.77
C ASP A 482 4.56 -5.36 -9.53
N PRO A 483 4.40 -5.62 -10.85
CA PRO A 483 5.36 -6.40 -11.64
C PRO A 483 6.70 -5.69 -11.87
N LEU A 484 6.85 -4.42 -11.49
CA LEU A 484 7.99 -3.55 -11.79
C LEU A 484 8.25 -2.57 -10.64
N ALA A 485 9.49 -2.07 -10.57
CA ALA A 485 9.90 -0.94 -9.73
C ALA A 485 8.88 0.22 -9.77
N VAL A 486 8.49 0.76 -8.62
CA VAL A 486 7.47 1.82 -8.47
C VAL A 486 7.73 3.04 -9.36
N GLU A 487 9.02 3.38 -9.58
CA GLU A 487 9.44 4.52 -10.39
C GLU A 487 9.30 4.26 -11.91
N ASN A 488 9.17 3.00 -12.33
CA ASN A 488 9.21 2.57 -13.74
C ASN A 488 7.83 2.61 -14.42
N GLY A 489 7.15 3.77 -14.33
CA GLY A 489 5.85 3.97 -14.95
C GLY A 489 5.83 3.75 -16.47
N ASP A 490 6.93 4.04 -17.17
CA ASP A 490 7.04 3.79 -18.62
C ASP A 490 7.12 2.29 -18.95
N GLY A 491 7.86 1.51 -18.16
CA GLY A 491 7.86 0.05 -18.27
C GLY A 491 6.49 -0.54 -17.98
N LEU A 492 5.75 0.01 -17.02
CA LEU A 492 4.38 -0.45 -16.72
C LEU A 492 3.42 -0.15 -17.87
N ARG A 493 3.51 1.04 -18.49
CA ARG A 493 2.78 1.38 -19.74
C ARG A 493 3.11 0.43 -20.89
N GLU A 494 4.38 0.06 -21.07
CA GLU A 494 4.77 -0.90 -22.12
C GLU A 494 4.21 -2.31 -21.82
N LEU A 495 4.29 -2.76 -20.56
CA LEU A 495 3.74 -4.04 -20.14
C LEU A 495 2.24 -4.11 -20.36
N ALA A 496 1.47 -3.12 -19.88
CA ALA A 496 0.02 -3.04 -20.02
C ALA A 496 -0.46 -3.11 -21.49
N ARG A 497 0.27 -2.48 -22.41
CA ARG A 497 -0.03 -2.49 -23.86
C ARG A 497 0.24 -3.84 -24.56
N SER A 498 0.76 -4.83 -23.84
CA SER A 498 1.35 -6.03 -24.43
C SER A 498 1.00 -7.34 -23.72
N THR A 499 0.10 -7.28 -22.72
CA THR A 499 -0.48 -8.46 -22.06
C THR A 499 -2.00 -8.30 -21.98
N SER A 500 -2.71 -9.42 -21.89
CA SER A 500 -4.14 -9.48 -21.54
C SER A 500 -4.39 -9.77 -20.06
N VAL A 501 -3.33 -10.02 -19.28
CA VAL A 501 -3.42 -10.19 -17.82
C VAL A 501 -3.72 -8.83 -17.18
N PRO A 502 -4.77 -8.68 -16.34
CA PRO A 502 -5.04 -7.44 -15.64
C PRO A 502 -3.84 -7.09 -14.74
N LEU A 503 -3.35 -5.86 -14.83
CA LEU A 503 -2.26 -5.37 -13.96
C LEU A 503 -2.84 -4.56 -12.79
N ALA A 504 -2.15 -4.62 -11.64
CA ALA A 504 -2.43 -3.83 -10.45
C ALA A 504 -1.17 -3.14 -9.92
N THR A 505 -1.34 -1.96 -9.32
CA THR A 505 -0.35 -1.26 -8.49
C THR A 505 -1.06 -0.17 -7.69
N GLY A 506 -0.46 0.26 -6.57
CA GLY A 506 -0.96 1.41 -5.83
C GLY A 506 -0.38 1.57 -4.43
N GLU A 507 -0.03 0.48 -3.75
CA GLU A 507 0.21 0.54 -2.31
C GLU A 507 1.43 1.39 -1.93
N ASN A 508 2.45 1.49 -2.80
CA ASN A 508 3.61 2.37 -2.64
C ASN A 508 3.47 3.75 -3.31
N LEU A 509 2.28 4.13 -3.76
CA LEU A 509 1.98 5.46 -4.29
C LEU A 509 1.24 6.32 -3.26
N TYR A 510 1.57 7.61 -3.25
CA TYR A 510 1.09 8.56 -2.24
C TYR A 510 0.30 9.69 -2.89
N ARG A 511 -0.88 9.96 -2.32
CA ARG A 511 -1.84 11.01 -2.74
C ARG A 511 -2.32 10.83 -4.18
N TRP A 512 -3.37 11.55 -4.58
CA TRP A 512 -3.89 11.47 -5.96
C TRP A 512 -2.83 11.74 -7.03
N ALA A 513 -1.86 12.61 -6.73
CA ALA A 513 -0.74 12.93 -7.61
C ALA A 513 0.12 11.70 -8.01
N GLY A 514 0.29 10.71 -7.13
CA GLY A 514 1.00 9.47 -7.45
C GLY A 514 0.21 8.56 -8.41
N PHE A 515 -1.13 8.53 -8.28
CA PHE A 515 -2.00 7.68 -9.09
C PHE A 515 -2.39 8.31 -10.43
N ALA A 516 -2.46 9.65 -10.51
CA ALA A 516 -2.93 10.37 -11.69
C ALA A 516 -2.28 9.95 -13.04
N PRO A 517 -0.98 9.60 -13.13
CA PRO A 517 -0.40 9.05 -14.35
C PRO A 517 -0.99 7.69 -14.75
N LEU A 518 -1.25 6.80 -13.80
CA LEU A 518 -1.81 5.47 -14.06
C LEU A 518 -3.22 5.55 -14.65
N LEU A 519 -4.04 6.43 -14.07
CA LEU A 519 -5.43 6.68 -14.50
C LEU A 519 -5.46 7.30 -15.89
N ARG A 520 -4.67 8.35 -16.12
CA ARG A 520 -4.61 9.06 -17.42
C ARG A 520 -4.10 8.16 -18.54
N ASP A 521 -3.09 7.33 -18.24
CA ASP A 521 -2.38 6.54 -19.25
C ASP A 521 -2.95 5.10 -19.36
N GLN A 522 -3.98 4.77 -18.56
CA GLN A 522 -4.61 3.45 -18.38
C GLN A 522 -3.58 2.31 -18.26
N ALA A 523 -2.59 2.51 -17.38
CA ALA A 523 -1.45 1.62 -17.21
C ALA A 523 -1.74 0.38 -16.33
N VAL A 524 -2.92 0.30 -15.73
CA VAL A 524 -3.42 -0.82 -14.91
C VAL A 524 -4.92 -1.01 -15.11
N ALA A 525 -5.43 -2.18 -14.73
CA ALA A 525 -6.86 -2.47 -14.65
C ALA A 525 -7.42 -2.21 -13.23
N VAL A 526 -6.57 -2.35 -12.21
CA VAL A 526 -6.90 -2.17 -10.79
C VAL A 526 -5.91 -1.20 -10.16
N VAL A 527 -6.37 -0.27 -9.33
CA VAL A 527 -5.50 0.51 -8.43
C VAL A 527 -5.63 0.02 -7.00
N THR A 528 -4.50 -0.08 -6.29
CA THR A 528 -4.43 -0.68 -4.94
C THR A 528 -3.97 0.30 -3.85
N PRO A 529 -4.67 1.44 -3.63
CA PRO A 529 -4.28 2.41 -2.61
C PRO A 529 -4.43 1.84 -1.19
N ASP A 530 -3.42 2.05 -0.34
CA ASP A 530 -3.52 1.74 1.09
C ASP A 530 -4.02 2.95 1.90
N LEU A 531 -5.10 2.75 2.64
CA LEU A 531 -5.82 3.83 3.33
C LEU A 531 -5.14 4.30 4.62
N GLY A 532 -4.22 3.51 5.19
CA GLY A 532 -3.35 3.90 6.31
C GLY A 532 -2.03 4.56 5.88
N LYS A 533 -1.82 4.77 4.58
CA LYS A 533 -0.54 5.20 3.97
C LYS A 533 -0.69 6.35 2.96
N VAL A 534 -1.76 6.35 2.15
CA VAL A 534 -1.91 7.23 0.98
C VAL A 534 -2.01 8.73 1.31
N GLY A 535 -2.33 9.08 2.55
CA GLY A 535 -2.38 10.45 3.07
C GLY A 535 -3.67 10.83 3.80
N GLY A 536 -4.69 9.96 3.78
CA GLY A 536 -6.00 10.17 4.43
C GLY A 536 -7.18 9.93 3.49
N LEU A 537 -8.38 9.96 4.07
CA LEU A 537 -9.65 9.62 3.42
C LEU A 537 -9.95 10.48 2.19
N ALA A 538 -9.65 11.77 2.25
CA ALA A 538 -9.91 12.70 1.14
C ALA A 538 -9.11 12.32 -0.12
N GLU A 539 -7.83 11.95 0.04
CA GLU A 539 -6.99 11.44 -1.05
C GLU A 539 -7.49 10.06 -1.52
N ALA A 540 -7.79 9.15 -0.59
CA ALA A 540 -8.28 7.80 -0.91
C ALA A 540 -9.59 7.82 -1.73
N ARG A 541 -10.56 8.68 -1.37
CA ARG A 541 -11.80 8.83 -2.15
C ARG A 541 -11.58 9.54 -3.47
N LEU A 542 -10.68 10.53 -3.54
CA LEU A 542 -10.33 11.18 -4.81
C LEU A 542 -9.70 10.19 -5.78
N ILE A 543 -8.82 9.31 -5.31
CA ILE A 543 -8.25 8.20 -6.10
C ILE A 543 -9.35 7.25 -6.56
N GLY A 544 -10.19 6.75 -5.64
CA GLY A 544 -11.24 5.79 -5.97
C GLY A 544 -12.27 6.31 -6.98
N GLN A 545 -12.70 7.57 -6.82
CA GLN A 545 -13.66 8.24 -7.71
C GLN A 545 -13.06 8.61 -9.07
N THR A 546 -11.77 8.97 -9.13
CA THR A 546 -11.11 9.23 -10.43
C THR A 546 -10.71 7.95 -11.15
N ALA A 547 -10.49 6.84 -10.43
CA ALA A 547 -10.39 5.50 -11.00
C ALA A 547 -11.73 5.05 -11.62
N ASP A 548 -12.85 5.26 -10.93
CA ASP A 548 -14.21 4.99 -11.44
C ASP A 548 -14.48 5.76 -12.74
N ALA A 549 -14.19 7.06 -12.74
CA ALA A 549 -14.31 7.91 -13.92
C ALA A 549 -13.36 7.53 -15.08
N ALA A 550 -12.27 6.80 -14.80
CA ALA A 550 -11.33 6.25 -15.79
C ALA A 550 -11.69 4.81 -16.23
N GLY A 551 -12.75 4.22 -15.68
CA GLY A 551 -13.19 2.84 -15.95
C GLY A 551 -12.32 1.77 -15.27
N LEU A 552 -11.61 2.13 -14.20
CA LEU A 552 -10.68 1.25 -13.47
C LEU A 552 -11.29 0.78 -12.15
N ALA A 553 -10.97 -0.46 -11.78
CA ALA A 553 -11.36 -1.04 -10.50
C ALA A 553 -10.45 -0.57 -9.35
N VAL A 554 -10.94 -0.67 -8.12
CA VAL A 554 -10.18 -0.36 -6.90
C VAL A 554 -10.17 -1.59 -6.00
N ALA A 555 -8.98 -2.04 -5.60
CA ALA A 555 -8.82 -3.09 -4.60
C ALA A 555 -7.86 -2.60 -3.50
N PRO A 556 -8.34 -1.96 -2.43
CA PRO A 556 -7.45 -1.30 -1.48
C PRO A 556 -6.53 -2.31 -0.79
N HIS A 557 -5.23 -1.99 -0.81
CA HIS A 557 -4.23 -2.68 0.01
C HIS A 557 -4.51 -2.40 1.48
N ASN A 558 -4.37 -3.43 2.33
CA ASN A 558 -4.74 -3.40 3.73
C ASN A 558 -4.04 -4.51 4.52
N ILE A 559 -2.90 -4.14 5.10
CA ILE A 559 -2.13 -4.96 6.05
C ILE A 559 -2.37 -4.59 7.53
N ALA A 560 -3.31 -3.69 7.77
CA ALA A 560 -3.63 -3.15 9.08
C ALA A 560 -4.30 -4.18 10.00
N GLY A 561 -4.37 -3.84 11.28
CA GLY A 561 -5.22 -4.48 12.26
C GLY A 561 -6.71 -4.21 11.99
N PRO A 562 -7.59 -4.58 12.94
CA PRO A 562 -9.04 -4.45 12.76
C PRO A 562 -9.50 -2.99 12.72
N VAL A 563 -8.74 -2.03 13.29
CA VAL A 563 -9.10 -0.61 13.29
C VAL A 563 -8.92 -0.02 11.88
N GLY A 564 -7.73 -0.21 11.30
CA GLY A 564 -7.46 0.16 9.91
C GLY A 564 -8.34 -0.60 8.91
N THR A 565 -8.55 -1.90 9.13
CA THR A 565 -9.44 -2.72 8.28
C THR A 565 -10.89 -2.25 8.32
N ALA A 566 -11.45 -1.93 9.49
CA ALA A 566 -12.82 -1.42 9.62
C ALA A 566 -12.98 -0.03 8.97
N PHE A 567 -12.00 0.87 9.16
CA PHE A 567 -11.94 2.16 8.46
C PHE A 567 -11.86 1.98 6.93
N ALA A 568 -10.99 1.09 6.45
CA ALA A 568 -10.83 0.81 5.04
C ALA A 568 -12.12 0.24 4.42
N ALA A 569 -12.83 -0.65 5.12
CA ALA A 569 -14.12 -1.18 4.70
C ALA A 569 -15.20 -0.10 4.61
N GLN A 570 -15.27 0.82 5.60
CA GLN A 570 -16.21 1.95 5.60
C GLN A 570 -16.02 2.89 4.41
N VAL A 571 -14.78 3.17 4.02
CA VAL A 571 -14.49 3.98 2.81
C VAL A 571 -14.79 3.17 1.54
N SER A 572 -14.35 1.91 1.49
CA SER A 572 -14.51 0.99 0.34
C SER A 572 -15.98 0.80 -0.04
N ALA A 573 -16.88 0.65 0.94
CA ALA A 573 -18.31 0.49 0.72
C ALA A 573 -18.96 1.66 -0.06
N THR A 574 -18.29 2.81 -0.13
CA THR A 574 -18.74 4.04 -0.81
C THR A 574 -18.17 4.20 -2.23
N LEU A 575 -17.43 3.21 -2.73
CA LEU A 575 -16.86 3.18 -4.07
C LEU A 575 -17.64 2.18 -4.96
N PRO A 576 -18.25 2.60 -6.07
CA PRO A 576 -19.03 1.69 -6.93
C PRO A 576 -18.14 0.68 -7.67
N ASN A 577 -16.87 1.04 -7.92
CA ASN A 577 -15.83 0.27 -8.59
C ASN A 577 -14.94 -0.56 -7.63
N LEU A 578 -15.38 -0.78 -6.39
CA LEU A 578 -14.71 -1.70 -5.46
C LEU A 578 -14.71 -3.14 -6.00
N LEU A 579 -13.54 -3.75 -6.06
CA LEU A 579 -13.36 -5.15 -6.45
C LEU A 579 -13.34 -6.07 -5.23
N ALA A 580 -12.40 -5.83 -4.29
CA ALA A 580 -12.32 -6.43 -2.96
C ALA A 580 -11.35 -5.62 -2.08
N LEU A 581 -11.48 -5.72 -0.76
CA LEU A 581 -10.52 -5.22 0.23
C LEU A 581 -9.54 -6.34 0.61
N GLU A 582 -8.27 -6.02 0.86
CA GLU A 582 -7.27 -7.00 1.32
C GLU A 582 -7.46 -7.39 2.79
N TYR A 583 -7.09 -8.63 3.13
CA TYR A 583 -6.92 -9.09 4.50
C TYR A 583 -5.65 -9.94 4.66
N HIS A 584 -4.62 -9.30 5.21
CA HIS A 584 -3.30 -9.91 5.41
C HIS A 584 -3.10 -10.52 6.81
N ALA A 585 -4.11 -10.45 7.69
CA ALA A 585 -4.01 -10.83 9.10
C ALA A 585 -4.63 -12.21 9.45
N MET A 586 -5.00 -13.03 8.45
CA MET A 586 -5.56 -14.39 8.62
C MET A 586 -4.73 -15.32 9.52
N SER A 587 -3.45 -15.03 9.72
CA SER A 587 -2.55 -15.78 10.60
C SER A 587 -2.53 -15.31 12.07
N VAL A 588 -3.13 -14.17 12.41
CA VAL A 588 -3.08 -13.55 13.74
C VAL A 588 -4.30 -13.97 14.57
N PRO A 589 -4.14 -14.82 15.61
CA PRO A 589 -5.28 -15.44 16.30
C PRO A 589 -6.08 -14.46 17.19
N PHE A 590 -5.49 -13.32 17.54
CA PHE A 590 -6.10 -12.29 18.38
C PHE A 590 -6.61 -11.08 17.59
N PHE A 591 -6.70 -11.16 16.25
CA PHE A 591 -7.15 -10.03 15.40
C PHE A 591 -8.48 -9.43 15.89
N ASP A 592 -9.50 -10.28 16.07
CA ASP A 592 -10.81 -9.84 16.54
C ASP A 592 -10.88 -9.57 18.07
N GLU A 593 -9.87 -9.97 18.87
CA GLU A 593 -9.84 -9.63 20.31
C GLU A 593 -9.64 -8.11 20.53
N LEU A 594 -9.03 -7.40 19.59
CA LEU A 594 -8.75 -5.97 19.72
C LEU A 594 -10.01 -5.09 19.54
N ILE A 595 -11.15 -5.69 19.18
CA ILE A 595 -12.42 -4.99 18.92
C ILE A 595 -13.64 -5.63 19.58
N GLY A 596 -14.64 -4.80 19.83
CA GLY A 596 -15.92 -5.19 20.44
C GLY A 596 -16.98 -5.65 19.42
N GLY A 597 -17.62 -6.77 19.73
CA GLY A 597 -18.94 -7.12 19.20
C GLY A 597 -18.97 -8.09 18.02
N GLY A 598 -18.07 -9.08 17.99
CA GLY A 598 -18.02 -10.16 17.00
C GLY A 598 -16.78 -10.09 16.10
N PRO A 599 -16.52 -11.13 15.30
CA PRO A 599 -15.48 -11.09 14.27
C PRO A 599 -15.77 -9.99 13.24
N LEU A 600 -14.73 -9.33 12.73
CA LEU A 600 -14.86 -8.27 11.71
C LEU A 600 -15.20 -8.85 10.33
N ILE A 601 -14.66 -10.03 10.02
CA ILE A 601 -14.77 -10.70 8.72
C ILE A 601 -15.48 -12.04 8.91
N GLU A 602 -16.64 -12.19 8.29
CA GLU A 602 -17.43 -13.42 8.29
C GLU A 602 -17.65 -13.89 6.84
N GLY A 603 -17.25 -15.13 6.53
CA GLY A 603 -17.45 -15.73 5.20
C GLY A 603 -16.85 -14.90 4.06
N GLY A 604 -15.64 -14.39 4.23
CA GLY A 604 -14.95 -13.54 3.25
C GLY A 604 -15.53 -12.12 3.08
N ARG A 605 -16.34 -11.62 4.02
CA ARG A 605 -16.99 -10.30 3.91
C ARG A 605 -17.02 -9.51 5.22
N ILE A 606 -17.03 -8.18 5.12
CA ILE A 606 -17.27 -7.27 6.25
C ILE A 606 -18.65 -6.63 6.09
N ALA A 607 -19.54 -6.84 7.05
CA ALA A 607 -20.90 -6.30 7.01
C ALA A 607 -20.93 -4.80 7.34
N MET A 608 -21.59 -3.99 6.50
CA MET A 608 -21.75 -2.56 6.78
C MET A 608 -22.89 -2.35 7.79
N THR A 609 -22.53 -2.18 9.06
CA THR A 609 -23.50 -1.92 10.13
C THR A 609 -23.95 -0.45 10.18
N GLU A 610 -24.99 -0.16 10.97
CA GLU A 610 -25.41 1.21 11.34
C GLU A 610 -24.82 1.65 12.69
N ARG A 611 -23.80 0.95 13.23
CA ARG A 611 -23.09 1.39 14.44
C ARG A 611 -22.33 2.69 14.11
N PRO A 612 -22.29 3.71 15.00
CA PRO A 612 -21.56 4.94 14.74
C PRO A 612 -20.06 4.74 14.49
N GLY A 613 -19.42 5.74 13.87
CA GLY A 613 -17.98 5.69 13.63
C GLY A 613 -17.59 4.72 12.52
N ILE A 614 -16.44 4.08 12.66
CA ILE A 614 -15.97 3.01 11.76
C ILE A 614 -16.71 1.67 11.97
N GLY A 615 -17.66 1.60 12.91
CA GLY A 615 -18.54 0.44 13.13
C GLY A 615 -17.98 -0.63 14.07
N VAL A 616 -16.79 -0.41 14.62
CA VAL A 616 -16.20 -1.22 15.71
C VAL A 616 -15.95 -0.35 16.94
N GLU A 617 -15.92 -0.97 18.11
CA GLU A 617 -15.35 -0.38 19.33
C GLU A 617 -13.98 -1.02 19.57
N VAL A 618 -13.00 -0.29 20.11
CA VAL A 618 -11.67 -0.85 20.42
C VAL A 618 -11.63 -1.37 21.85
N ASP A 619 -11.21 -2.63 22.04
CA ASP A 619 -10.91 -3.16 23.38
C ASP A 619 -9.50 -2.69 23.79
N VAL A 620 -9.47 -1.61 24.57
CA VAL A 620 -8.23 -1.00 25.09
C VAL A 620 -7.44 -1.98 25.96
N ASP A 621 -8.10 -2.86 26.70
CA ASP A 621 -7.41 -3.84 27.55
C ASP A 621 -6.90 -5.02 26.72
N ALA A 622 -7.50 -5.34 25.57
CA ALA A 622 -6.89 -6.23 24.57
C ALA A 622 -5.69 -5.59 23.89
N VAL A 623 -5.78 -4.33 23.48
CA VAL A 623 -4.62 -3.57 22.97
C VAL A 623 -3.48 -3.56 23.99
N ARG A 624 -3.77 -3.39 25.29
CA ARG A 624 -2.78 -3.55 26.38
C ARG A 624 -2.19 -4.97 26.46
N ARG A 625 -3.00 -6.04 26.32
CA ARG A 625 -2.51 -7.45 26.33
C ARG A 625 -1.51 -7.74 25.21
N HIS A 626 -1.69 -7.12 24.04
CA HIS A 626 -0.87 -7.36 22.84
C HIS A 626 0.09 -6.21 22.49
N ALA A 627 0.26 -5.26 23.41
CA ALA A 627 1.13 -4.10 23.25
C ALA A 627 2.61 -4.50 23.08
N LYS A 628 3.26 -3.86 22.11
CA LYS A 628 4.69 -3.99 21.81
C LYS A 628 5.53 -3.51 23.01
N PRO A 629 6.41 -4.33 23.62
CA PRO A 629 7.20 -3.91 24.77
C PRO A 629 8.09 -2.69 24.49
N GLY A 630 7.99 -1.66 25.34
CA GLY A 630 8.60 -0.34 25.14
C GLY A 630 7.69 0.68 24.43
N GLU A 631 6.61 0.19 23.83
CA GLU A 631 5.44 0.93 23.36
C GLU A 631 4.71 1.73 24.47
N PRO A 632 4.50 3.07 24.47
CA PRO A 632 3.40 3.62 25.27
C PRO A 632 2.04 3.03 24.83
N VAL A 633 1.06 3.03 25.74
CA VAL A 633 -0.33 2.65 25.44
C VAL A 633 -1.26 3.79 25.83
N PHE A 634 -1.72 4.55 24.84
CA PHE A 634 -2.72 5.62 24.91
C PHE A 634 -2.48 6.74 25.94
N GLY A 635 -1.26 6.87 26.47
CA GLY A 635 -0.91 7.85 27.50
C GLY A 635 -0.63 7.26 28.89
N ASP A 636 -0.62 5.93 29.04
CA ASP A 636 -0.04 5.25 30.21
C ASP A 636 1.50 5.44 30.20
N GLY A 637 2.00 6.54 30.79
CA GLY A 637 3.43 6.93 30.83
C GLY A 637 3.80 7.92 31.93
#